data_AF-A0A6A4TI18-F1
#
_entry.id   AF-A0A6A4TI18-F1
#
_cell.length_a   1.000
_cell.length_b   1.000
_cell.length_c   1.000
_cell.angle_alpha   90.00
_cell.angle_beta   90.00
_cell.angle_gamma   90.00
#
_symmetry.space_group_name_H-M   'P 1'
#
loop_
_entity.id
_entity.type
_entity.pdbx_description
1 polymer ?
#
loop_
_entity_poly.entity_id
_entity_poly.type
_entity_poly.pdbx_seq_one_letter_code
_entity_poly.pdbx_strand_id
1 'polypeptide(L)'
;MAFKAFEKIHIYEKQGAPKEKDKSTIQCLECFDRNVYIGSKHATVQHLILPSSTHGDLNPGQSRAKDGRSRKLGSSNPVIQLRAVPLFNHLLVLWDRSVTALNMFSLEPTPALKKIQHVSLFEVCDSLLTAQAECVEMVTSSSRRRVIHIHVVGVDRWEVVKEVPLPQDPVALAVDGTSLCVATCDRYLLCNLETGSSEELFPHNHNRQRVFVTSAGPGEFLLNGPESLESVKSTTLHMEKAILLGKSGEHTQALQVLVHQERDLQAAEAYCCRAAQGHDTQFREALLLSLLQIYLGSEDHTSTAVDLLNNNSQFFAVENVLQLLPNSWSVQLISQFLVKSVRSTLHQRRMVKLQRALAQAELMQHKVTWMQASKAKFRLDKEQKCKVCQRVLAEPQFAGNLHELEIESQHAARLTSQDGHTSSKHPPPRGDPDSRPWGAVRVPKVCLDPKDLLDLPEPLAALLLESPDPLVDLANLATMDNLGIPGPQGPPGLPGADGSDGEAGPSGPPGPPGPPGEVMFEKGKGYGEVMVKSPMSAFTASLATPYPASGTPIKFDQIVYNAENHYDSETGIFTCQIPGVYYFSYSIHVNGAHALVALYKNGQPVMFTYDEYNKGFLDQMSGSAVLLLDEQDTVYLQIPDDEANGVFAAENVHCSFSGFLIAST
;
A
#
# COMPACT_ATOMS: atom_id res chain seq x y z
N MET A 1 -4.33 -9.30 -17.59
CA MET A 1 -5.61 -8.54 -17.43
C MET A 1 -5.37 -7.11 -17.89
N ALA A 2 -6.34 -6.44 -18.51
CA ALA A 2 -6.18 -5.04 -18.91
C ALA A 2 -6.60 -4.11 -17.75
N PHE A 3 -5.63 -3.51 -17.06
CA PHE A 3 -5.89 -2.59 -15.95
C PHE A 3 -6.45 -1.27 -16.51
N LYS A 4 -7.74 -1.00 -16.26
CA LYS A 4 -8.43 0.19 -16.75
C LYS A 4 -8.42 1.27 -15.65
N ALA A 5 -7.28 1.94 -15.50
CA ALA A 5 -7.01 2.89 -14.41
C ALA A 5 -7.99 4.08 -14.33
N PHE A 6 -8.60 4.47 -15.46
CA PHE A 6 -9.50 5.62 -15.56
C PHE A 6 -10.72 5.30 -16.41
N GLU A 7 -11.88 5.78 -15.95
CA GLU A 7 -13.11 5.80 -16.74
C GLU A 7 -13.42 7.21 -17.24
N LYS A 8 -13.76 7.32 -18.53
CA LYS A 8 -14.08 8.61 -19.15
C LYS A 8 -15.55 8.96 -18.94
N ILE A 9 -15.83 9.78 -17.93
CA ILE A 9 -17.17 10.32 -17.67
C ILE A 9 -17.39 11.60 -18.49
N HIS A 10 -18.57 11.76 -19.06
CA HIS A 10 -18.94 12.96 -19.82
C HIS A 10 -19.61 14.00 -18.89
N ILE A 11 -18.84 15.04 -18.52
CA ILE A 11 -19.22 16.00 -17.47
C ILE A 11 -19.95 17.25 -18.02
N TYR A 12 -19.57 17.73 -19.21
CA TYR A 12 -20.08 18.98 -19.76
C TYR A 12 -20.04 19.00 -21.29
N GLU A 13 -21.15 19.41 -21.90
CA GLU A 13 -21.24 19.74 -23.33
C GLU A 13 -21.95 21.08 -23.47
N LYS A 14 -21.29 22.03 -24.13
CA LYS A 14 -21.84 23.36 -24.39
C LYS A 14 -22.95 23.24 -25.45
N GLN A 15 -24.20 23.40 -25.04
CA GLN A 15 -25.33 23.40 -25.98
C GLN A 15 -25.14 24.54 -27.00
N GLY A 16 -25.17 24.17 -28.28
CA GLY A 16 -24.76 25.07 -29.36
C GLY A 16 -25.72 26.22 -29.58
N ALA A 17 -25.21 27.46 -29.55
CA ALA A 17 -25.91 28.60 -30.14
C ALA A 17 -25.94 28.43 -31.67
N PRO A 18 -27.12 28.44 -32.32
CA PRO A 18 -27.18 28.39 -33.77
C PRO A 18 -26.74 29.74 -34.34
N LYS A 19 -25.62 29.72 -35.11
CA LYS A 19 -24.93 30.86 -35.75
C LYS A 19 -23.88 31.60 -34.91
N GLU A 20 -22.85 30.89 -34.44
CA GLU A 20 -21.49 31.42 -34.58
C GLU A 20 -20.45 30.31 -34.70
N LYS A 21 -19.42 30.53 -35.52
CA LYS A 21 -18.39 29.52 -35.85
C LYS A 21 -17.24 29.49 -34.83
N ASP A 22 -17.38 30.19 -33.70
CA ASP A 22 -16.40 30.27 -32.63
C ASP A 22 -16.37 28.97 -31.82
N LYS A 23 -15.58 28.02 -32.31
CA LYS A 23 -15.04 26.92 -31.51
C LYS A 23 -14.19 27.52 -30.41
N SER A 24 -14.79 27.81 -29.26
CA SER A 24 -14.11 28.31 -28.07
C SER A 24 -13.14 27.24 -27.56
N THR A 25 -11.91 27.28 -28.07
CA THR A 25 -10.86 26.31 -27.74
C THR A 25 -10.40 26.52 -26.30
N ILE A 26 -10.50 25.46 -25.50
CA ILE A 26 -9.94 25.38 -24.15
C ILE A 26 -8.42 25.37 -24.28
N GLN A 27 -7.76 26.27 -23.56
CA GLN A 27 -6.31 26.45 -23.58
C GLN A 27 -5.67 25.92 -22.29
N CYS A 28 -6.33 26.15 -21.15
CA CYS A 28 -5.94 25.65 -19.83
C CYS A 28 -7.19 25.39 -18.99
N LEU A 29 -7.04 24.56 -17.95
CA LEU A 29 -8.10 24.20 -17.02
C LEU A 29 -7.49 24.04 -15.63
N GLU A 30 -8.21 24.47 -14.60
CA GLU A 30 -7.84 24.36 -13.19
C GLU A 30 -9.05 23.86 -12.41
N CYS A 31 -8.86 22.98 -11.42
CA CYS A 31 -9.92 22.44 -10.57
C CYS A 31 -9.62 22.73 -9.10
N PHE A 32 -10.61 23.20 -8.35
CA PHE A 32 -10.56 23.27 -6.88
C PHE A 32 -11.89 22.83 -6.27
N ASP A 33 -11.86 21.74 -5.51
CA ASP A 33 -13.06 21.02 -5.04
C ASP A 33 -14.05 20.80 -6.21
N ARG A 34 -15.27 21.36 -6.16
CA ARG A 34 -16.30 21.24 -7.20
C ARG A 34 -16.21 22.32 -8.26
N ASN A 35 -15.25 23.24 -8.15
CA ASN A 35 -15.13 24.39 -9.05
C ASN A 35 -14.13 24.06 -10.17
N VAL A 36 -14.58 24.15 -11.42
CA VAL A 36 -13.75 23.97 -12.61
C VAL A 36 -13.63 25.30 -13.33
N TYR A 37 -12.40 25.77 -13.52
CA TYR A 37 -12.07 27.02 -14.20
C TYR A 37 -11.48 26.70 -15.56
N ILE A 38 -12.08 27.26 -16.62
CA ILE A 38 -11.73 27.00 -18.00
C ILE A 38 -11.20 28.28 -18.62
N GLY A 39 -9.92 28.28 -19.00
CA GLY A 39 -9.28 29.35 -19.75
C GLY A 39 -9.37 29.08 -21.25
N SER A 40 -9.84 30.07 -22.00
CA SER A 40 -10.00 29.95 -23.46
C SER A 40 -8.99 30.80 -24.24
N LYS A 41 -8.85 30.47 -25.53
CA LYS A 41 -8.03 31.24 -26.47
C LYS A 41 -8.47 32.71 -26.66
N HIS A 42 -9.72 33.06 -26.32
CA HIS A 42 -10.33 34.37 -26.61
C HIS A 42 -10.37 35.30 -25.38
N ALA A 43 -9.39 35.18 -24.47
CA ALA A 43 -9.30 35.90 -23.20
C ALA A 43 -10.49 35.66 -22.23
N THR A 44 -11.29 34.61 -22.42
CA THR A 44 -12.43 34.30 -21.55
C THR A 44 -12.06 33.23 -20.53
N VAL A 45 -12.38 33.49 -19.26
CA VAL A 45 -12.37 32.52 -18.15
C VAL A 45 -13.83 32.16 -17.83
N GLN A 46 -14.15 30.87 -17.82
CA GLN A 46 -15.48 30.34 -17.45
C GLN A 46 -15.36 29.49 -16.19
N HIS A 47 -16.28 29.66 -15.27
CA HIS A 47 -16.43 28.86 -14.04
C HIS A 47 -17.59 27.88 -14.21
N LEU A 48 -17.38 26.62 -13.87
CA LEU A 48 -18.38 25.56 -13.80
C LEU A 48 -18.40 24.96 -12.40
N ILE A 49 -19.56 24.49 -11.96
CA ILE A 49 -19.73 23.82 -10.66
C ILE A 49 -20.18 22.37 -10.90
N LEU A 50 -19.39 21.42 -10.41
CA LEU A 50 -19.69 19.99 -10.47
C LEU A 50 -20.77 19.60 -9.45
N PRO A 51 -21.70 18.69 -9.82
CA PRO A 51 -22.70 18.18 -8.88
C PRO A 51 -22.04 17.32 -7.78
N SER A 52 -22.61 17.35 -6.58
CA SER A 52 -22.21 16.50 -5.46
C SER A 52 -22.63 15.05 -5.69
N SER A 53 -21.67 14.13 -5.80
CA SER A 53 -21.94 12.68 -5.83
C SER A 53 -22.16 12.14 -4.41
N THR A 54 -23.40 12.05 -3.98
CA THR A 54 -23.79 11.20 -2.82
C THR A 54 -24.06 9.78 -3.32
N HIS A 55 -23.19 8.83 -2.96
CA HIS A 55 -23.32 7.37 -3.15
C HIS A 55 -23.69 6.82 -4.54
N GLY A 56 -22.82 5.96 -5.10
CA GLY A 56 -23.18 4.76 -5.86
C GLY A 56 -23.78 4.91 -7.28
N ASP A 57 -24.79 5.74 -7.47
CA ASP A 57 -25.67 5.72 -8.64
C ASP A 57 -25.35 6.83 -9.67
N LEU A 58 -24.13 6.80 -10.22
CA LEU A 58 -23.80 7.59 -11.41
C LEU A 58 -24.39 6.95 -12.68
N ASN A 59 -25.70 7.11 -12.88
CA ASN A 59 -26.30 6.90 -14.19
C ASN A 59 -25.62 7.83 -15.22
N PRO A 60 -24.99 7.31 -16.31
CA PRO A 60 -24.07 8.05 -17.16
C PRO A 60 -24.72 9.13 -18.08
N GLY A 61 -25.91 9.63 -17.73
CA GLY A 61 -26.63 10.67 -18.44
C GLY A 61 -27.08 11.90 -17.62
N GLN A 62 -26.96 11.91 -16.29
CA GLN A 62 -27.52 12.99 -15.45
C GLN A 62 -26.50 13.95 -14.78
N SER A 63 -25.21 13.61 -14.73
CA SER A 63 -24.16 14.41 -14.07
C SER A 63 -23.70 15.62 -14.90
N ARG A 64 -24.62 16.54 -15.23
CA ARG A 64 -24.29 17.80 -15.92
C ARG A 64 -23.73 18.82 -14.93
N ALA A 65 -22.52 19.31 -15.20
CA ALA A 65 -21.99 20.48 -14.50
C ALA A 65 -22.92 21.69 -14.68
N LYS A 66 -23.10 22.49 -13.62
CA LYS A 66 -23.85 23.75 -13.68
C LYS A 66 -22.93 24.84 -14.25
N ASP A 67 -23.40 25.56 -15.27
CA ASP A 67 -22.72 26.77 -15.74
C ASP A 67 -22.71 27.83 -14.63
N GLY A 68 -21.51 28.23 -14.22
CA GLY A 68 -21.27 29.35 -13.31
C GLY A 68 -21.12 30.66 -14.07
N ARG A 69 -20.25 31.55 -13.59
CA ARG A 69 -19.98 32.82 -14.27
C ARG A 69 -18.97 32.67 -15.41
N SER A 70 -18.98 33.62 -16.33
CA SER A 70 -17.98 33.74 -17.40
C SER A 70 -17.54 35.19 -17.53
N ARG A 71 -16.23 35.43 -17.64
CA ARG A 71 -15.65 36.76 -17.83
C ARG A 71 -14.68 36.79 -19.00
N LYS A 72 -14.82 37.81 -19.84
CA LYS A 72 -13.84 38.18 -20.87
C LYS A 72 -12.87 39.23 -20.31
N LEU A 73 -11.58 38.92 -20.29
CA LEU A 73 -10.50 39.77 -19.75
C LEU A 73 -9.93 40.74 -20.78
N GLY A 74 -9.97 40.37 -22.06
CA GLY A 74 -9.40 41.14 -23.16
C GLY A 74 -10.02 40.79 -24.52
N SER A 75 -9.50 41.38 -25.59
CA SER A 75 -10.07 41.21 -26.95
C SER A 75 -9.59 39.96 -27.69
N SER A 76 -8.33 39.56 -27.52
CA SER A 76 -7.68 38.55 -28.39
C SER A 76 -6.63 37.63 -27.74
N ASN A 77 -6.07 37.98 -26.57
CA ASN A 77 -4.98 37.22 -25.96
C ASN A 77 -5.47 35.93 -25.26
N PRO A 78 -4.82 34.77 -25.45
CA PRO A 78 -5.22 33.54 -24.78
C PRO A 78 -4.99 33.62 -23.27
N VAL A 79 -5.85 32.94 -22.51
CA VAL A 79 -5.54 32.55 -21.12
C VAL A 79 -4.57 31.38 -21.19
N ILE A 80 -3.36 31.56 -20.66
CA ILE A 80 -2.25 30.58 -20.79
C ILE A 80 -2.30 29.56 -19.65
N GLN A 81 -2.57 30.04 -18.43
CA GLN A 81 -2.54 29.24 -17.21
C GLN A 81 -3.50 29.84 -16.17
N LEU A 82 -4.08 28.98 -15.34
CA LEU A 82 -4.96 29.30 -14.22
C LEU A 82 -4.42 28.59 -12.98
N ARG A 83 -4.43 29.26 -11.82
CA ARG A 83 -4.19 28.63 -10.52
C ARG A 83 -5.19 29.12 -9.48
N ALA A 84 -5.77 28.20 -8.71
CA ALA A 84 -6.64 28.55 -7.60
C ALA A 84 -5.81 28.78 -6.32
N VAL A 85 -6.09 29.84 -5.59
CA VAL A 85 -5.52 30.15 -4.26
C VAL A 85 -6.69 30.33 -3.28
N PRO A 86 -7.22 29.22 -2.73
CA PRO A 86 -8.44 29.20 -1.94
C PRO A 86 -8.36 30.08 -0.69
N LEU A 87 -7.19 30.13 -0.04
CA LEU A 87 -6.91 30.88 1.18
C LEU A 87 -7.30 32.37 1.08
N PHE A 88 -7.17 32.95 -0.13
CA PHE A 88 -7.52 34.35 -0.40
C PHE A 88 -8.71 34.52 -1.36
N ASN A 89 -9.43 33.44 -1.67
CA ASN A 89 -10.53 33.44 -2.64
C ASN A 89 -10.07 33.99 -4.02
N HIS A 90 -8.82 33.71 -4.40
CA HIS A 90 -8.16 34.25 -5.59
C HIS A 90 -7.95 33.18 -6.67
N LEU A 91 -8.39 33.48 -7.89
CA LEU A 91 -8.05 32.76 -9.11
C LEU A 91 -6.97 33.57 -9.83
N LEU A 92 -5.73 33.07 -9.83
CA LEU A 92 -4.62 33.70 -10.53
C LEU A 92 -4.65 33.31 -12.01
N VAL A 93 -4.58 34.32 -12.88
CA VAL A 93 -4.75 34.15 -14.32
C VAL A 93 -3.55 34.73 -15.06
N LEU A 94 -2.82 33.88 -15.78
CA LEU A 94 -1.77 34.30 -16.72
C LEU A 94 -2.39 34.52 -18.11
N TRP A 95 -2.37 35.75 -18.58
CA TRP A 95 -2.77 36.15 -19.93
C TRP A 95 -1.95 37.37 -20.35
N ASP A 96 -1.77 37.63 -21.64
CA ASP A 96 -1.09 38.86 -22.13
C ASP A 96 0.30 39.12 -21.48
N ARG A 97 1.07 38.04 -21.24
CA ARG A 97 2.36 38.04 -20.48
C ARG A 97 2.26 38.69 -19.10
N SER A 98 1.20 38.40 -18.37
CA SER A 98 0.90 39.07 -17.10
C SER A 98 -0.03 38.27 -16.21
N VAL A 99 0.18 38.38 -14.89
CA VAL A 99 -0.64 37.71 -13.88
C VAL A 99 -1.63 38.72 -13.29
N THR A 100 -2.91 38.34 -13.28
CA THR A 100 -4.01 39.08 -12.64
C THR A 100 -4.78 38.16 -11.71
N ALA A 101 -5.09 38.63 -10.50
CA ALA A 101 -6.01 37.94 -9.60
C ALA A 101 -7.47 38.30 -9.92
N LEU A 102 -8.32 37.29 -10.02
CA LEU A 102 -9.77 37.40 -10.01
C LEU A 102 -10.33 36.79 -8.73
N ASN A 103 -11.52 37.17 -8.31
CA ASN A 103 -12.24 36.43 -7.27
C ASN A 103 -12.75 35.07 -7.82
N MET A 104 -12.58 34.00 -7.05
CA MET A 104 -12.88 32.62 -7.50
C MET A 104 -14.36 32.35 -7.83
N PHE A 105 -15.30 33.13 -7.29
CA PHE A 105 -16.74 32.93 -7.54
C PHE A 105 -17.36 34.00 -8.42
N SER A 106 -17.00 35.27 -8.21
CA SER A 106 -17.58 36.39 -8.96
C SER A 106 -16.90 36.60 -10.33
N LEU A 107 -15.67 36.09 -10.48
CA LEU A 107 -14.70 36.37 -11.54
C LEU A 107 -14.35 37.87 -11.71
N GLU A 108 -14.76 38.75 -10.80
CA GLU A 108 -14.32 40.16 -10.79
C GLU A 108 -12.80 40.24 -10.52
N PRO A 109 -12.04 41.12 -11.21
CA PRO A 109 -10.65 41.38 -10.86
C PRO A 109 -10.52 41.95 -9.45
N THR A 110 -9.55 41.49 -8.66
CA THR A 110 -9.24 42.07 -7.34
C THR A 110 -8.51 43.40 -7.53
N PRO A 111 -9.12 44.58 -7.26
CA PRO A 111 -8.54 45.87 -7.65
C PRO A 111 -7.33 46.28 -6.79
N ALA A 112 -7.17 45.69 -5.61
CA ALA A 112 -6.01 45.91 -4.74
C ALA A 112 -4.71 45.32 -5.36
N LEU A 113 -4.82 44.17 -6.03
CA LEU A 113 -3.70 43.46 -6.65
C LEU A 113 -3.33 44.02 -8.03
N LYS A 114 -2.33 44.90 -8.06
CA LYS A 114 -1.80 45.55 -9.28
C LYS A 114 -1.09 44.55 -10.21
N LYS A 115 -1.80 44.09 -11.24
CA LYS A 115 -1.35 43.26 -12.40
C LYS A 115 0.19 43.19 -12.58
N ILE A 116 0.78 42.01 -12.36
CA ILE A 116 2.21 41.75 -12.61
C ILE A 116 2.45 41.69 -14.11
N GLN A 117 3.40 42.46 -14.64
CA GLN A 117 3.71 42.51 -16.07
C GLN A 117 4.98 41.72 -16.41
N HIS A 118 5.06 41.28 -17.67
CA HIS A 118 6.21 40.58 -18.25
C HIS A 118 6.47 39.21 -17.62
N VAL A 119 5.40 38.48 -17.29
CA VAL A 119 5.48 37.10 -16.80
C VAL A 119 5.37 36.13 -17.99
N SER A 120 6.29 35.17 -18.07
CA SER A 120 6.27 34.09 -19.07
C SER A 120 5.59 32.82 -18.55
N LEU A 121 5.90 32.42 -17.32
CA LEU A 121 5.36 31.27 -16.58
C LEU A 121 5.17 31.69 -15.12
N PHE A 122 4.24 31.04 -14.41
CA PHE A 122 4.17 31.12 -12.96
C PHE A 122 3.82 29.77 -12.35
N GLU A 123 4.17 29.56 -11.10
CA GLU A 123 3.59 28.50 -10.27
C GLU A 123 3.34 29.01 -8.85
N VAL A 124 2.43 28.35 -8.14
CA VAL A 124 2.09 28.62 -6.74
C VAL A 124 2.61 27.47 -5.90
N CYS A 125 3.19 27.76 -4.73
CA CYS A 125 3.69 26.72 -3.84
C CYS A 125 2.55 26.20 -2.94
N ASP A 126 2.20 24.92 -3.06
CA ASP A 126 1.13 24.27 -2.28
C ASP A 126 1.56 23.88 -0.84
N SER A 127 2.81 24.14 -0.44
CA SER A 127 3.41 23.63 0.81
C SER A 127 2.96 24.34 2.10
N LEU A 128 1.73 24.88 2.15
CA LEU A 128 1.18 25.65 3.29
C LEU A 128 -0.17 25.11 3.77
N LEU A 129 -0.26 23.78 3.90
CA LEU A 129 -1.21 23.11 4.82
C LEU A 129 -0.62 22.89 6.23
N THR A 130 0.64 23.25 6.43
CA THR A 130 1.28 23.37 7.76
C THR A 130 0.92 24.72 8.40
N ALA A 131 0.56 24.66 9.68
CA ALA A 131 -0.04 25.72 10.47
C ALA A 131 0.46 27.17 10.26
N GLN A 132 -0.49 28.12 10.29
CA GLN A 132 -0.30 29.56 10.60
C GLN A 132 0.31 30.49 9.52
N ALA A 133 0.29 30.14 8.23
CA ALA A 133 0.70 31.08 7.17
C ALA A 133 -0.40 32.07 6.75
N GLU A 134 -0.17 33.38 6.93
CA GLU A 134 -1.04 34.46 6.43
C GLU A 134 -0.84 34.80 4.94
N CYS A 135 0.08 34.11 4.27
CA CYS A 135 0.53 34.42 2.91
C CYS A 135 0.87 33.13 2.13
N VAL A 136 0.90 33.21 0.79
CA VAL A 136 1.26 32.09 -0.10
C VAL A 136 2.39 32.51 -1.02
N GLU A 137 3.40 31.65 -1.23
CA GLU A 137 4.47 31.93 -2.17
C GLU A 137 4.09 31.61 -3.62
N MET A 138 4.38 32.53 -4.52
CA MET A 138 4.19 32.40 -5.97
C MET A 138 5.50 32.70 -6.69
N VAL A 139 5.94 31.76 -7.51
CA VAL A 139 7.13 31.87 -8.34
C VAL A 139 6.73 32.35 -9.73
N THR A 140 7.37 33.40 -10.25
CA THR A 140 7.11 33.89 -11.62
C THR A 140 8.42 34.04 -12.41
N SER A 141 8.45 33.67 -13.69
CA SER A 141 9.59 33.94 -14.57
C SER A 141 9.38 35.22 -15.38
N SER A 142 10.44 36.02 -15.51
CA SER A 142 10.39 37.23 -16.34
C SER A 142 10.56 36.91 -17.83
N SER A 143 9.74 37.54 -18.68
CA SER A 143 9.86 37.50 -20.13
C SER A 143 10.73 38.62 -20.70
N ARG A 144 11.47 39.35 -19.84
CA ARG A 144 12.37 40.46 -20.21
C ARG A 144 13.80 40.29 -19.68
N ARG A 145 13.97 39.48 -18.63
CA ARG A 145 15.23 39.20 -17.95
C ARG A 145 15.27 37.71 -17.66
N ARG A 146 16.45 37.09 -17.66
CA ARG A 146 16.62 35.69 -17.27
C ARG A 146 16.63 35.57 -15.75
N VAL A 147 15.48 35.81 -15.15
CA VAL A 147 15.31 35.84 -13.68
C VAL A 147 13.95 35.26 -13.31
N ILE A 148 13.91 34.67 -12.13
CA ILE A 148 12.70 34.27 -11.44
C ILE A 148 12.49 35.20 -10.24
N HIS A 149 11.26 35.67 -10.06
CA HIS A 149 10.85 36.45 -8.89
C HIS A 149 9.96 35.59 -8.00
N ILE A 150 10.34 35.45 -6.73
CA ILE A 150 9.50 34.89 -5.67
C ILE A 150 8.65 36.05 -5.12
N HIS A 151 7.34 35.89 -5.21
CA HIS A 151 6.35 36.81 -4.68
C HIS A 151 5.67 36.18 -3.46
N VAL A 152 5.55 36.93 -2.39
CA VAL A 152 4.60 36.62 -1.32
C VAL A 152 3.25 37.22 -1.71
N VAL A 153 2.23 36.37 -1.83
CA VAL A 153 0.84 36.71 -2.17
C VAL A 153 0.06 36.83 -0.87
N GLY A 154 -0.54 37.99 -0.64
CA GLY A 154 -1.52 38.22 0.43
C GLY A 154 -2.91 38.55 -0.13
N VAL A 155 -3.80 39.01 0.76
CA VAL A 155 -5.19 39.37 0.43
C VAL A 155 -5.28 40.61 -0.48
N ASP A 156 -4.45 41.63 -0.25
CA ASP A 156 -4.56 42.94 -0.91
C ASP A 156 -3.31 43.36 -1.69
N ARG A 157 -2.18 42.65 -1.50
CA ARG A 157 -0.88 42.96 -2.12
C ARG A 157 -0.11 41.70 -2.52
N TRP A 158 0.84 41.89 -3.42
CA TRP A 158 1.95 40.97 -3.62
C TRP A 158 3.27 41.74 -3.51
N GLU A 159 4.25 41.14 -2.82
CA GLU A 159 5.56 41.73 -2.58
C GLU A 159 6.65 40.79 -3.11
N VAL A 160 7.65 41.33 -3.82
CA VAL A 160 8.77 40.53 -4.34
C VAL A 160 9.78 40.36 -3.21
N VAL A 161 9.96 39.12 -2.75
CA VAL A 161 10.88 38.79 -1.65
C VAL A 161 12.27 38.41 -2.17
N LYS A 162 12.36 37.77 -3.34
CA LYS A 162 13.65 37.32 -3.90
C LYS A 162 13.66 37.35 -5.43
N GLU A 163 14.79 37.76 -6.01
CA GLU A 163 15.11 37.63 -7.44
C GLU A 163 16.24 36.61 -7.60
N VAL A 164 16.00 35.53 -8.35
CA VAL A 164 16.97 34.44 -8.60
C VAL A 164 17.35 34.47 -10.08
N PRO A 165 18.64 34.67 -10.43
CA PRO A 165 19.08 34.67 -11.82
C PRO A 165 19.06 33.26 -12.42
N LEU A 166 18.72 33.16 -13.70
CA LEU A 166 18.78 31.93 -14.49
C LEU A 166 19.83 32.04 -15.60
N PRO A 167 20.48 30.93 -15.99
CA PRO A 167 21.39 30.93 -17.14
C PRO A 167 20.64 31.13 -18.47
N GLN A 168 19.41 30.59 -18.56
CA GLN A 168 18.58 30.56 -19.76
C GLN A 168 17.10 30.78 -19.41
N ASP A 169 16.30 31.11 -20.42
CA ASP A 169 14.86 31.32 -20.26
C ASP A 169 14.14 29.98 -19.94
N PRO A 170 13.25 29.93 -18.93
CA PRO A 170 12.60 28.70 -18.53
C PRO A 170 11.46 28.32 -19.48
N VAL A 171 11.36 27.01 -19.75
CA VAL A 171 10.32 26.36 -20.56
C VAL A 171 9.20 25.80 -19.68
N ALA A 172 9.56 25.26 -18.51
CA ALA A 172 8.63 24.78 -17.50
C ALA A 172 9.22 24.95 -16.08
N LEU A 173 8.36 25.05 -15.08
CA LEU A 173 8.69 25.28 -13.67
C LEU A 173 7.81 24.39 -12.80
N ALA A 174 8.34 23.89 -11.68
CA ALA A 174 7.53 23.49 -10.54
C ALA A 174 8.26 23.84 -9.23
N VAL A 175 7.50 24.22 -8.22
CA VAL A 175 8.00 24.57 -6.89
C VAL A 175 7.38 23.64 -5.85
N ASP A 176 8.18 23.25 -4.87
CA ASP A 176 7.74 22.48 -3.71
C ASP A 176 8.57 22.89 -2.49
N GLY A 177 7.92 23.51 -1.50
CA GLY A 177 8.58 24.10 -0.34
C GLY A 177 9.70 25.06 -0.75
N THR A 178 10.91 24.79 -0.25
CA THR A 178 12.12 25.57 -0.52
C THR A 178 12.85 25.15 -1.80
N SER A 179 12.30 24.21 -2.57
CA SER A 179 12.92 23.68 -3.79
C SER A 179 12.16 24.11 -5.04
N LEU A 180 12.88 24.54 -6.07
CA LEU A 180 12.33 24.97 -7.35
C LEU A 180 13.04 24.22 -8.47
N CYS A 181 12.32 23.34 -9.16
CA CYS A 181 12.85 22.68 -10.34
C CYS A 181 12.50 23.49 -11.61
N VAL A 182 13.54 23.83 -12.38
CA VAL A 182 13.47 24.67 -13.57
C VAL A 182 13.90 23.87 -14.79
N ALA A 183 13.01 23.70 -15.76
CA ALA A 183 13.36 23.19 -17.07
C ALA A 183 13.71 24.36 -17.99
N THR A 184 14.95 24.41 -18.49
CA THR A 184 15.36 25.34 -19.56
C THR A 184 15.06 24.72 -20.94
N CYS A 185 15.72 25.14 -22.01
CA CYS A 185 15.56 24.51 -23.34
C CYS A 185 16.53 23.33 -23.59
N ASP A 186 17.59 23.17 -22.78
CA ASP A 186 18.62 22.15 -22.94
C ASP A 186 18.90 21.32 -21.67
N ARG A 187 18.48 21.77 -20.48
CA ARG A 187 18.72 21.06 -19.19
C ARG A 187 17.68 21.35 -18.12
N TYR A 188 17.61 20.44 -17.15
CA TYR A 188 16.93 20.68 -15.87
C TYR A 188 17.89 21.22 -14.81
N LEU A 189 17.40 22.14 -13.99
CA LEU A 189 18.10 22.76 -12.86
C LEU A 189 17.26 22.58 -11.60
N LEU A 190 17.91 22.33 -10.46
CA LEU A 190 17.29 22.37 -9.14
C LEU A 190 17.82 23.58 -8.37
N CYS A 191 16.95 24.51 -8.04
CA CYS A 191 17.28 25.74 -7.33
C CYS A 191 16.75 25.68 -5.90
N ASN A 192 17.62 25.89 -4.92
CA ASN A 192 17.20 26.07 -3.52
C ASN A 192 16.81 27.54 -3.30
N LEU A 193 15.56 27.77 -2.88
CA LEU A 193 14.97 29.10 -2.74
C LEU A 193 15.47 29.86 -1.51
N GLU A 194 15.97 29.18 -0.47
CA GLU A 194 16.56 29.82 0.72
C GLU A 194 17.99 30.30 0.42
N THR A 195 18.88 29.39 0.02
CA THR A 195 20.31 29.67 -0.22
C THR A 195 20.54 30.39 -1.55
N GLY A 196 19.65 30.20 -2.53
CA GLY A 196 19.84 30.69 -3.90
C GLY A 196 20.86 29.89 -4.72
N SER A 197 21.30 28.72 -4.25
CA SER A 197 22.15 27.82 -5.04
C SER A 197 21.34 27.13 -6.14
N SER A 198 21.97 26.91 -7.29
CA SER A 198 21.44 26.11 -8.39
C SER A 198 22.36 24.93 -8.70
N GLU A 199 21.78 23.73 -8.73
CA GLU A 199 22.44 22.50 -9.15
C GLU A 199 21.93 22.11 -10.54
N GLU A 200 22.85 21.72 -11.44
CA GLU A 200 22.46 21.20 -12.75
C GLU A 200 22.14 19.70 -12.62
N LEU A 201 20.95 19.30 -13.07
CA LEU A 201 20.57 17.89 -13.13
C LEU A 201 21.13 17.29 -14.43
N PHE A 202 20.27 16.94 -15.40
CA PHE A 202 20.69 16.36 -16.67
C PHE A 202 20.16 17.15 -17.89
N PRO A 203 20.85 17.09 -19.04
CA PRO A 203 20.38 17.71 -20.27
C PRO A 203 19.18 16.97 -20.87
N HIS A 204 18.34 17.71 -21.59
CA HIS A 204 17.18 17.20 -22.31
C HIS A 204 17.07 17.87 -23.70
N ASN A 205 16.26 17.33 -24.60
CA ASN A 205 16.08 17.91 -25.94
C ASN A 205 14.64 18.38 -26.16
N HIS A 206 14.40 19.68 -25.95
CA HIS A 206 13.06 20.26 -26.09
C HIS A 206 12.48 20.10 -27.51
N ASN A 207 13.31 19.95 -28.54
CA ASN A 207 12.82 19.74 -29.92
C ASN A 207 12.31 18.32 -30.18
N ARG A 208 12.66 17.34 -29.33
CA ARG A 208 12.27 15.93 -29.48
C ARG A 208 11.08 15.54 -28.60
N GLN A 209 10.99 16.12 -27.41
CA GLN A 209 9.94 15.80 -26.44
C GLN A 209 9.32 17.06 -25.86
N ARG A 210 8.04 16.98 -25.51
CA ARG A 210 7.41 18.01 -24.68
C ARG A 210 8.01 17.93 -23.28
N VAL A 211 8.82 18.92 -22.95
CA VAL A 211 9.43 19.10 -21.63
C VAL A 211 8.32 19.44 -20.64
N PHE A 212 8.29 18.73 -19.52
CA PHE A 212 7.47 19.06 -18.37
C PHE A 212 8.26 18.89 -17.07
N VAL A 213 7.75 19.49 -16.02
CA VAL A 213 8.13 19.32 -14.62
C VAL A 213 6.88 19.56 -13.78
N THR A 214 6.68 18.78 -12.72
CA THR A 214 5.61 18.96 -11.73
C THR A 214 6.11 18.51 -10.36
N SER A 215 5.62 19.11 -9.27
CA SER A 215 5.75 18.46 -7.96
C SER A 215 4.97 17.14 -7.98
N ALA A 216 5.52 16.14 -7.30
CA ALA A 216 4.91 14.82 -7.06
C ALA A 216 4.66 14.57 -5.56
N GLY A 217 5.39 15.26 -4.69
CA GLY A 217 5.34 15.13 -3.23
C GLY A 217 6.38 16.06 -2.58
N PRO A 218 6.48 16.09 -1.24
CA PRO A 218 7.39 16.97 -0.52
C PRO A 218 8.86 16.79 -0.94
N GLY A 219 9.42 17.80 -1.61
CA GLY A 219 10.78 17.76 -2.20
C GLY A 219 10.93 16.87 -3.45
N GLU A 220 9.86 16.25 -3.95
CA GLU A 220 9.89 15.31 -5.07
C GLU A 220 9.34 15.94 -6.37
N PHE A 221 10.14 15.90 -7.44
CA PHE A 221 9.76 16.43 -8.76
C PHE A 221 9.70 15.33 -9.83
N LEU A 222 8.61 15.29 -10.57
CA LEU A 222 8.47 14.41 -11.74
C LEU A 222 8.91 15.14 -13.01
N LEU A 223 9.92 14.59 -13.69
CA LEU A 223 10.58 15.15 -14.87
C LEU A 223 10.46 14.18 -16.08
N ASN A 224 10.75 14.67 -17.29
CA ASN A 224 11.06 13.77 -18.41
C ASN A 224 12.33 12.96 -18.06
N GLY A 225 12.31 11.66 -18.33
CA GLY A 225 13.51 10.84 -18.21
C GLY A 225 14.62 11.27 -19.20
N PRO A 226 15.90 11.10 -18.84
CA PRO A 226 17.04 11.42 -19.71
C PRO A 226 17.02 10.60 -21.01
N GLU A 227 17.43 11.19 -22.14
CA GLU A 227 17.47 10.47 -23.44
C GLU A 227 18.53 9.36 -23.48
N SER A 228 19.57 9.44 -22.64
CA SER A 228 20.64 8.45 -22.55
C SER A 228 21.22 8.41 -21.13
N LEU A 229 21.58 7.21 -20.67
CA LEU A 229 22.29 7.01 -19.41
C LEU A 229 23.58 7.84 -19.33
N GLU A 230 24.22 8.11 -20.48
CA GLU A 230 25.44 8.92 -20.55
C GLU A 230 25.27 10.37 -20.07
N SER A 231 24.06 10.93 -20.22
CA SER A 231 23.74 12.28 -19.74
C SER A 231 23.65 12.40 -18.21
N VAL A 232 23.56 11.26 -17.51
CA VAL A 232 23.54 11.16 -16.03
C VAL A 232 24.89 10.66 -15.48
N LYS A 233 25.82 10.19 -16.33
CA LYS A 233 27.14 9.73 -15.88
C LYS A 233 27.97 10.83 -15.22
N SER A 234 27.73 12.10 -15.57
CA SER A 234 28.43 13.29 -15.07
C SER A 234 27.77 13.98 -13.88
N THR A 235 26.62 13.50 -13.40
CA THR A 235 25.85 14.15 -12.34
C THR A 235 26.13 13.55 -10.97
N THR A 236 25.91 14.34 -9.92
CA THR A 236 25.93 14.00 -8.49
C THR A 236 24.80 13.05 -8.04
N LEU A 237 23.82 12.80 -8.92
CA LEU A 237 22.62 11.98 -8.69
C LEU A 237 22.91 10.46 -8.73
N HIS A 238 23.69 9.96 -7.77
CA HIS A 238 24.13 8.56 -7.76
C HIS A 238 22.98 7.57 -7.53
N MET A 239 21.97 7.91 -6.71
CA MET A 239 20.81 7.05 -6.45
C MET A 239 19.98 6.84 -7.72
N GLU A 240 19.68 7.92 -8.44
CA GLU A 240 18.95 7.92 -9.71
C GLU A 240 19.72 7.16 -10.78
N LYS A 241 21.05 7.35 -10.83
CA LYS A 241 21.96 6.62 -11.71
C LYS A 241 21.93 5.10 -11.42
N ALA A 242 21.90 4.67 -10.17
CA ALA A 242 21.76 3.26 -9.80
C ALA A 242 20.40 2.69 -10.24
N ILE A 243 19.31 3.46 -10.08
CA ILE A 243 17.97 3.07 -10.55
C ILE A 243 17.93 2.93 -12.09
N LEU A 244 18.55 3.86 -12.83
CA LEU A 244 18.63 3.80 -14.29
C LEU A 244 19.48 2.62 -14.78
N LEU A 245 20.64 2.37 -14.16
CA LEU A 245 21.48 1.19 -14.42
C LEU A 245 20.71 -0.12 -14.16
N GLY A 246 19.91 -0.16 -13.09
CA GLY A 246 19.04 -1.30 -12.82
C GLY A 246 17.98 -1.54 -13.90
N LYS A 247 17.39 -0.46 -14.44
CA LYS A 247 16.43 -0.55 -15.55
C LYS A 247 17.08 -0.92 -16.90
N SER A 248 18.36 -0.65 -17.10
CA SER A 248 19.12 -1.14 -18.27
C SER A 248 19.67 -2.57 -18.10
N GLY A 249 19.46 -3.21 -16.93
CA GLY A 249 19.96 -4.55 -16.62
C GLY A 249 21.40 -4.60 -16.13
N GLU A 250 22.07 -3.46 -15.96
CA GLU A 250 23.46 -3.34 -15.49
C GLU A 250 23.54 -3.35 -13.96
N HIS A 251 22.95 -4.38 -13.34
CA HIS A 251 22.75 -4.44 -11.89
C HIS A 251 24.06 -4.40 -11.08
N THR A 252 25.14 -5.00 -11.57
CA THR A 252 26.45 -4.97 -10.88
C THR A 252 27.00 -3.55 -10.77
N GLN A 253 26.84 -2.72 -11.81
CA GLN A 253 27.24 -1.31 -11.78
C GLN A 253 26.31 -0.49 -10.88
N ALA A 254 25.01 -0.77 -10.89
CA ALA A 254 24.07 -0.13 -9.96
C ALA A 254 24.47 -0.36 -8.49
N LEU A 255 24.81 -1.60 -8.14
CA LEU A 255 25.30 -1.95 -6.80
C LEU A 255 26.65 -1.28 -6.47
N GLN A 256 27.59 -1.23 -7.41
CA GLN A 256 28.86 -0.52 -7.22
C GLN A 256 28.66 0.99 -6.96
N VAL A 257 27.68 1.62 -7.61
CA VAL A 257 27.34 3.03 -7.37
C VAL A 257 26.80 3.22 -5.95
N LEU A 258 25.85 2.40 -5.50
CA LEU A 258 25.29 2.48 -4.14
C LEU A 258 26.35 2.24 -3.06
N VAL A 259 27.19 1.21 -3.23
CA VAL A 259 28.17 0.81 -2.21
C VAL A 259 29.41 1.71 -2.16
N HIS A 260 29.95 2.15 -3.31
CA HIS A 260 31.19 2.92 -3.34
C HIS A 260 31.00 4.44 -3.46
N GLN A 261 29.94 4.92 -4.13
CA GLN A 261 29.69 6.36 -4.33
C GLN A 261 28.82 6.92 -3.19
N GLU A 262 27.66 6.32 -2.95
CA GLU A 262 26.74 6.76 -1.86
C GLU A 262 27.14 6.25 -0.47
N ARG A 263 27.84 5.10 -0.40
CA ARG A 263 28.17 4.38 0.84
C ARG A 263 26.94 3.92 1.65
N ASP A 264 25.77 3.85 1.00
CA ASP A 264 24.54 3.35 1.61
C ASP A 264 24.39 1.85 1.34
N LEU A 265 24.80 1.07 2.35
CA LEU A 265 24.75 -0.39 2.33
C LEU A 265 23.31 -0.92 2.50
N GLN A 266 22.41 -0.16 3.14
CA GLN A 266 21.00 -0.54 3.30
C GLN A 266 20.23 -0.33 1.99
N ALA A 267 20.49 0.76 1.27
CA ALA A 267 19.92 0.99 -0.06
C ALA A 267 20.34 -0.09 -1.07
N ALA A 268 21.57 -0.62 -0.97
CA ALA A 268 22.05 -1.72 -1.82
C ALA A 268 21.30 -3.04 -1.56
N GLU A 269 21.03 -3.39 -0.29
CA GLU A 269 20.20 -4.55 0.05
C GLU A 269 18.73 -4.36 -0.36
N ALA A 270 18.16 -3.17 -0.08
CA ALA A 270 16.81 -2.82 -0.49
C ALA A 270 16.64 -2.81 -2.03
N TYR A 271 17.68 -2.43 -2.77
CA TYR A 271 17.73 -2.54 -4.22
C TYR A 271 17.68 -4.02 -4.67
N CYS A 272 18.46 -4.92 -4.07
CA CYS A 272 18.40 -6.35 -4.39
C CYS A 272 17.00 -6.93 -4.15
N CYS A 273 16.35 -6.55 -3.05
CA CYS A 273 14.98 -6.95 -2.75
C CYS A 273 13.95 -6.40 -3.74
N ARG A 274 14.08 -5.14 -4.18
CA ARG A 274 13.19 -4.51 -5.18
C ARG A 274 13.41 -5.06 -6.59
N ALA A 275 14.66 -5.20 -7.03
CA ALA A 275 15.00 -5.74 -8.35
C ALA A 275 14.58 -7.21 -8.52
N ALA A 276 14.53 -7.98 -7.44
CA ALA A 276 14.04 -9.36 -7.47
C ALA A 276 12.50 -9.50 -7.51
N GLN A 277 11.72 -8.42 -7.41
CA GLN A 277 10.25 -8.51 -7.43
C GLN A 277 9.76 -8.96 -8.80
N GLY A 278 9.07 -10.11 -8.86
CA GLY A 278 8.57 -10.70 -10.10
C GLY A 278 9.58 -11.56 -10.87
N HIS A 279 10.76 -11.83 -10.31
CA HIS A 279 11.79 -12.70 -10.88
C HIS A 279 11.99 -14.00 -10.07
N ASP A 280 12.64 -14.99 -10.69
CA ASP A 280 12.94 -16.28 -10.07
C ASP A 280 13.94 -16.16 -8.90
N THR A 281 13.90 -17.15 -7.99
CA THR A 281 14.82 -17.21 -6.84
C THR A 281 16.30 -17.24 -7.23
N GLN A 282 16.64 -17.84 -8.38
CA GLN A 282 18.01 -17.85 -8.92
C GLN A 282 18.51 -16.45 -9.32
N PHE A 283 17.63 -15.58 -9.82
CA PHE A 283 17.98 -14.20 -10.15
C PHE A 283 18.26 -13.39 -8.87
N ARG A 284 17.44 -13.60 -7.82
CA ARG A 284 17.69 -13.02 -6.49
C ARG A 284 19.02 -13.50 -5.90
N GLU A 285 19.34 -14.79 -6.02
CA GLU A 285 20.63 -15.32 -5.59
C GLU A 285 21.80 -14.65 -6.34
N ALA A 286 21.73 -14.54 -7.68
CA ALA A 286 22.77 -13.90 -8.48
C ALA A 286 23.01 -12.43 -8.12
N LEU A 287 21.95 -11.67 -7.80
CA LEU A 287 22.05 -10.30 -7.30
C LEU A 287 22.74 -10.23 -5.92
N LEU A 288 22.34 -11.10 -4.99
CA LEU A 288 22.92 -11.14 -3.64
C LEU A 288 24.39 -11.61 -3.65
N LEU A 289 24.75 -12.56 -4.52
CA LEU A 289 26.14 -12.98 -4.73
C LEU A 289 26.98 -11.84 -5.34
N SER A 290 26.40 -11.07 -6.27
CA SER A 290 27.06 -9.88 -6.83
C SER A 290 27.31 -8.81 -5.77
N LEU A 291 26.34 -8.56 -4.87
CA LEU A 291 26.50 -7.63 -3.75
C LEU A 291 27.56 -8.13 -2.75
N LEU A 292 27.55 -9.42 -2.41
CA LEU A 292 28.56 -10.05 -1.56
C LEU A 292 29.97 -9.90 -2.16
N GLN A 293 30.14 -10.10 -3.46
CA GLN A 293 31.43 -9.93 -4.12
C GLN A 293 31.93 -8.47 -4.08
N ILE A 294 31.02 -7.49 -4.15
CA ILE A 294 31.37 -6.06 -3.99
C ILE A 294 31.79 -5.76 -2.55
N TYR A 295 31.11 -6.31 -1.54
CA TYR A 295 31.51 -6.16 -0.14
C TYR A 295 32.86 -6.84 0.16
N LEU A 296 33.08 -8.06 -0.35
CA LEU A 296 34.35 -8.78 -0.20
C LEU A 296 35.54 -8.11 -0.92
N GLY A 297 35.27 -7.18 -1.83
CA GLY A 297 36.30 -6.37 -2.50
C GLY A 297 36.89 -5.23 -1.66
N SER A 298 36.34 -4.96 -0.47
CA SER A 298 36.82 -3.92 0.46
C SER A 298 36.93 -4.48 1.88
N GLU A 299 38.09 -4.34 2.54
CA GLU A 299 38.29 -4.85 3.90
C GLU A 299 37.35 -4.17 4.93
N ASP A 300 36.92 -2.93 4.63
CA ASP A 300 36.00 -2.12 5.44
C ASP A 300 34.58 -2.71 5.57
N HIS A 301 34.14 -3.59 4.66
CA HIS A 301 32.76 -4.11 4.60
C HIS A 301 32.63 -5.55 5.12
N THR A 302 33.61 -6.03 5.89
CA THR A 302 33.65 -7.41 6.41
C THR A 302 32.49 -7.75 7.35
N SER A 303 32.05 -6.82 8.20
CA SER A 303 30.87 -7.02 9.08
C SER A 303 29.58 -7.10 8.27
N THR A 304 29.33 -6.15 7.36
CA THR A 304 28.12 -6.11 6.52
C THR A 304 28.03 -7.30 5.56
N ALA A 305 29.16 -7.82 5.06
CA ALA A 305 29.18 -9.07 4.31
C ALA A 305 28.73 -10.29 5.16
N VAL A 306 29.08 -10.33 6.45
CA VAL A 306 28.62 -11.38 7.38
C VAL A 306 27.14 -11.21 7.71
N ASP A 307 26.66 -9.98 7.91
CA ASP A 307 25.24 -9.69 8.18
C ASP A 307 24.36 -10.02 6.98
N LEU A 308 24.78 -9.67 5.75
CA LEU A 308 24.10 -10.02 4.50
C LEU A 308 23.89 -11.55 4.39
N LEU A 309 24.92 -12.34 4.68
CA LEU A 309 24.87 -13.80 4.73
C LEU A 309 23.91 -14.30 5.81
N ASN A 310 24.03 -13.77 7.03
CA ASN A 310 23.23 -14.20 8.19
C ASN A 310 21.73 -13.88 8.03
N ASN A 311 21.38 -12.79 7.33
CA ASN A 311 20.00 -12.35 7.11
C ASN A 311 19.36 -13.03 5.88
N ASN A 312 20.14 -13.29 4.82
CA ASN A 312 19.64 -13.86 3.57
C ASN A 312 19.95 -15.38 3.42
N SER A 313 20.25 -16.07 4.52
CA SER A 313 20.75 -17.47 4.54
C SER A 313 19.87 -18.52 3.84
N GLN A 314 18.62 -18.19 3.52
CA GLN A 314 17.68 -19.05 2.79
C GLN A 314 17.78 -18.92 1.25
N PHE A 315 18.37 -17.83 0.74
CA PHE A 315 18.48 -17.55 -0.69
C PHE A 315 19.85 -17.92 -1.28
N PHE A 316 20.86 -18.10 -0.44
CA PHE A 316 22.20 -18.50 -0.86
C PHE A 316 22.35 -20.02 -0.93
N ALA A 317 22.82 -20.55 -2.05
CA ALA A 317 23.39 -21.89 -2.07
C ALA A 317 24.74 -21.88 -1.33
N VAL A 318 24.88 -22.78 -0.35
CA VAL A 318 26.09 -22.88 0.50
C VAL A 318 27.35 -23.12 -0.32
N GLU A 319 27.24 -23.89 -1.41
CA GLU A 319 28.35 -24.16 -2.34
C GLU A 319 28.87 -22.87 -3.02
N ASN A 320 27.97 -22.05 -3.58
CA ASN A 320 28.32 -20.80 -4.25
C ASN A 320 29.00 -19.82 -3.30
N VAL A 321 28.48 -19.70 -2.06
CA VAL A 321 29.10 -18.82 -1.04
C VAL A 321 30.48 -19.33 -0.64
N LEU A 322 30.65 -20.63 -0.37
CA LEU A 322 31.95 -21.18 0.03
C LEU A 322 33.03 -21.05 -1.05
N GLN A 323 32.66 -20.96 -2.34
CA GLN A 323 33.60 -20.71 -3.43
C GLN A 323 34.04 -19.23 -3.53
N LEU A 324 33.25 -18.29 -3.02
CA LEU A 324 33.51 -16.84 -3.08
C LEU A 324 34.19 -16.29 -1.82
N LEU A 325 34.09 -16.98 -0.68
CA LEU A 325 34.63 -16.50 0.59
C LEU A 325 36.17 -16.47 0.62
N PRO A 326 36.81 -15.41 1.16
CA PRO A 326 38.26 -15.35 1.30
C PRO A 326 38.81 -16.40 2.28
N ASN A 327 39.94 -17.00 1.94
CA ASN A 327 40.67 -17.95 2.81
C ASN A 327 41.14 -17.35 4.15
N SER A 328 41.06 -16.02 4.34
CA SER A 328 41.36 -15.33 5.59
C SER A 328 40.23 -15.39 6.61
N TRP A 329 39.01 -15.76 6.21
CA TRP A 329 37.85 -15.79 7.10
C TRP A 329 37.82 -17.07 7.94
N SER A 330 37.69 -16.93 9.26
CA SER A 330 37.53 -18.08 10.15
C SER A 330 36.14 -18.71 10.02
N VAL A 331 36.07 -20.04 10.15
CA VAL A 331 34.79 -20.78 10.15
C VAL A 331 33.85 -20.30 11.27
N GLN A 332 34.40 -19.77 12.37
CA GLN A 332 33.62 -19.19 13.47
C GLN A 332 32.80 -17.98 13.02
N LEU A 333 33.35 -17.13 12.14
CA LEU A 333 32.71 -15.91 11.64
C LEU A 333 31.44 -16.24 10.82
N ILE A 334 31.50 -17.29 10.01
CA ILE A 334 30.40 -17.76 9.14
C ILE A 334 29.54 -18.86 9.78
N SER A 335 29.81 -19.23 11.03
CA SER A 335 29.16 -20.37 11.70
C SER A 335 27.64 -20.24 11.79
N GLN A 336 27.14 -19.03 12.06
CA GLN A 336 25.71 -18.74 12.13
C GLN A 336 25.01 -18.96 10.78
N PHE A 337 25.59 -18.42 9.70
CA PHE A 337 25.12 -18.66 8.32
C PHE A 337 25.08 -20.15 8.00
N LEU A 338 26.18 -20.88 8.23
CA LEU A 338 26.25 -22.32 7.93
C LEU A 338 25.18 -23.12 8.71
N VAL A 339 24.99 -22.83 9.99
CA VAL A 339 23.95 -23.49 10.82
C VAL A 339 22.54 -23.14 10.31
N LYS A 340 22.26 -21.86 10.00
CA LYS A 340 20.96 -21.44 9.46
C LYS A 340 20.66 -22.09 8.12
N SER A 341 21.60 -22.05 7.16
CA SER A 341 21.42 -22.61 5.82
C SER A 341 21.26 -24.12 5.85
N VAL A 342 22.12 -24.87 6.54
CA VAL A 342 21.99 -26.34 6.66
C VAL A 342 20.67 -26.72 7.35
N ARG A 343 20.26 -26.01 8.39
CA ARG A 343 18.96 -26.22 9.05
C ARG A 343 17.79 -25.96 8.10
N SER A 344 17.86 -24.90 7.29
CA SER A 344 16.85 -24.59 6.27
C SER A 344 16.76 -25.68 5.21
N THR A 345 17.88 -26.11 4.62
CA THR A 345 17.92 -27.19 3.63
C THR A 345 17.38 -28.51 4.18
N LEU A 346 17.72 -28.87 5.43
CA LEU A 346 17.19 -30.07 6.10
C LEU A 346 15.69 -29.94 6.39
N HIS A 347 15.21 -28.76 6.78
CA HIS A 347 13.79 -28.51 7.02
C HIS A 347 12.99 -28.59 5.72
N GLN A 348 13.40 -27.88 4.66
CA GLN A 348 12.86 -27.99 3.30
C GLN A 348 12.76 -29.45 2.84
N ARG A 349 13.85 -30.23 2.95
CA ARG A 349 13.86 -31.66 2.58
C ARG A 349 12.89 -32.51 3.40
N ARG A 350 12.64 -32.17 4.67
CA ARG A 350 11.64 -32.85 5.53
C ARG A 350 10.22 -32.45 5.17
N MET A 351 9.96 -31.18 4.89
CA MET A 351 8.64 -30.68 4.47
C MET A 351 8.22 -31.24 3.11
N VAL A 352 9.12 -31.30 2.12
CA VAL A 352 8.84 -31.94 0.82
C VAL A 352 8.53 -33.44 0.97
N LYS A 353 9.21 -34.14 1.88
CA LYS A 353 8.87 -35.54 2.21
C LYS A 353 7.49 -35.66 2.85
N LEU A 354 7.13 -34.75 3.75
CA LEU A 354 5.82 -34.72 4.40
C LEU A 354 4.70 -34.44 3.39
N GLN A 355 4.86 -33.42 2.53
CA GLN A 355 3.93 -33.10 1.45
C GLN A 355 3.73 -34.31 0.51
N ARG A 356 4.81 -34.98 0.10
CA ARG A 356 4.71 -36.21 -0.69
C ARG A 356 3.95 -37.33 0.02
N ALA A 357 4.16 -37.51 1.32
CA ALA A 357 3.46 -38.52 2.11
C ALA A 357 1.96 -38.20 2.27
N LEU A 358 1.61 -36.93 2.47
CA LEU A 358 0.22 -36.46 2.55
C LEU A 358 -0.51 -36.65 1.20
N ALA A 359 0.08 -36.21 0.09
CA ALA A 359 -0.48 -36.44 -1.24
C ALA A 359 -0.65 -37.93 -1.59
N GLN A 360 0.26 -38.79 -1.10
CA GLN A 360 0.12 -40.25 -1.22
C GLN A 360 -1.02 -40.81 -0.35
N ALA A 361 -1.26 -40.24 0.83
CA ALA A 361 -2.38 -40.62 1.70
C ALA A 361 -3.73 -40.19 1.11
N GLU A 362 -3.84 -38.97 0.60
CA GLU A 362 -5.03 -38.47 -0.12
C GLU A 362 -5.34 -39.33 -1.35
N LEU A 363 -4.32 -39.65 -2.16
CA LEU A 363 -4.46 -40.55 -3.30
C LEU A 363 -4.97 -41.94 -2.88
N MET A 364 -4.53 -42.46 -1.73
CA MET A 364 -5.03 -43.74 -1.20
C MET A 364 -6.47 -43.62 -0.69
N GLN A 365 -6.84 -42.53 -0.03
CA GLN A 365 -8.23 -42.26 0.38
C GLN A 365 -9.17 -42.20 -0.84
N HIS A 366 -8.81 -41.42 -1.87
CA HIS A 366 -9.57 -41.37 -3.12
C HIS A 366 -9.68 -42.74 -3.80
N LYS A 367 -8.60 -43.56 -3.80
CA LYS A 367 -8.65 -44.94 -4.32
C LYS A 367 -9.61 -45.82 -3.51
N VAL A 368 -9.66 -45.70 -2.18
CA VAL A 368 -10.59 -46.45 -1.33
C VAL A 368 -12.04 -46.03 -1.62
N THR A 369 -12.33 -44.73 -1.68
CA THR A 369 -13.67 -44.20 -2.03
C THR A 369 -14.09 -44.66 -3.43
N TRP A 370 -13.18 -44.62 -4.40
CA TRP A 370 -13.44 -45.13 -5.76
C TRP A 370 -13.71 -46.65 -5.78
N MET A 371 -12.96 -47.46 -5.02
CA MET A 371 -13.20 -48.90 -4.91
C MET A 371 -14.52 -49.23 -4.19
N GLN A 372 -14.93 -48.42 -3.21
CA GLN A 372 -16.23 -48.57 -2.53
C GLN A 372 -17.38 -48.22 -3.48
N ALA A 373 -17.31 -47.08 -4.18
CA ALA A 373 -18.28 -46.70 -5.21
C ALA A 373 -18.38 -47.76 -6.33
N SER A 374 -17.25 -48.30 -6.77
CA SER A 374 -17.17 -49.33 -7.82
C SER A 374 -17.72 -50.71 -7.42
N LYS A 375 -17.99 -50.95 -6.12
CA LYS A 375 -18.69 -52.18 -5.67
C LYS A 375 -20.20 -52.09 -5.84
N ALA A 376 -20.78 -50.89 -5.94
CA ALA A 376 -22.23 -50.72 -6.12
C ALA A 376 -22.64 -51.08 -7.56
N LYS A 377 -23.51 -52.09 -7.70
CA LYS A 377 -24.10 -52.47 -9.00
C LYS A 377 -25.52 -51.90 -9.09
N PHE A 378 -25.72 -50.99 -10.04
CA PHE A 378 -27.04 -50.45 -10.39
C PHE A 378 -27.56 -51.11 -11.67
N ARG A 379 -28.89 -51.16 -11.84
CA ARG A 379 -29.53 -51.65 -13.07
C ARG A 379 -29.92 -50.46 -13.93
N LEU A 380 -29.48 -50.45 -15.19
CA LEU A 380 -29.87 -49.46 -16.19
C LEU A 380 -31.04 -49.99 -17.01
N ASP A 381 -32.19 -49.33 -16.91
CA ASP A 381 -33.31 -49.55 -17.81
C ASP A 381 -33.18 -48.64 -19.04
N LYS A 382 -33.58 -49.14 -20.21
CA LYS A 382 -33.28 -48.58 -21.56
C LYS A 382 -33.83 -47.17 -21.84
N GLU A 383 -34.56 -46.58 -20.89
CA GLU A 383 -35.28 -45.32 -21.05
C GLU A 383 -34.73 -44.21 -20.14
N GLN A 384 -33.82 -44.52 -19.21
CA GLN A 384 -33.24 -43.50 -18.33
C GLN A 384 -32.32 -42.53 -19.09
N LYS A 385 -32.45 -41.24 -18.80
CA LYS A 385 -31.67 -40.14 -19.38
C LYS A 385 -30.78 -39.49 -18.33
N CYS A 386 -29.58 -39.08 -18.71
CA CYS A 386 -28.67 -38.33 -17.85
C CYS A 386 -29.31 -37.00 -17.41
N LYS A 387 -29.36 -36.72 -16.10
CA LYS A 387 -29.96 -35.47 -15.57
C LYS A 387 -29.27 -34.20 -16.10
N VAL A 388 -27.97 -34.26 -16.38
CA VAL A 388 -27.16 -33.12 -16.86
C VAL A 388 -27.31 -32.91 -18.38
N CYS A 389 -27.09 -33.95 -19.20
CA CYS A 389 -27.04 -33.81 -20.66
C CYS A 389 -28.26 -34.39 -21.42
N GLN A 390 -29.26 -34.92 -20.71
CA GLN A 390 -30.55 -35.42 -21.21
C GLN A 390 -30.50 -36.54 -22.27
N ARG A 391 -29.32 -37.15 -22.50
CA ARG A 391 -29.14 -38.30 -23.39
C ARG A 391 -29.48 -39.61 -22.69
N VAL A 392 -30.03 -40.57 -23.43
CA VAL A 392 -30.38 -41.92 -22.95
C VAL A 392 -29.11 -42.69 -22.59
N LEU A 393 -29.10 -43.31 -21.41
CA LEU A 393 -27.98 -44.10 -20.88
C LEU A 393 -28.01 -45.52 -21.49
N ALA A 394 -27.64 -45.61 -22.77
CA ALA A 394 -27.80 -46.82 -23.58
C ALA A 394 -26.78 -47.95 -23.30
N GLU A 395 -25.69 -47.66 -22.58
CA GLU A 395 -24.63 -48.62 -22.25
C GLU A 395 -24.22 -48.54 -20.77
N PRO A 396 -23.74 -49.64 -20.17
CA PRO A 396 -23.26 -49.67 -18.79
C PRO A 396 -21.87 -49.02 -18.65
N GLN A 397 -21.80 -47.71 -18.89
CA GLN A 397 -20.66 -46.87 -18.54
C GLN A 397 -21.03 -46.11 -17.26
N PHE A 398 -20.22 -46.31 -16.21
CA PHE A 398 -20.53 -45.96 -14.82
C PHE A 398 -21.04 -44.52 -14.65
N ALA A 399 -22.20 -44.37 -13.99
CA ALA A 399 -22.77 -43.08 -13.63
C ALA A 399 -22.67 -42.89 -12.12
N GLY A 400 -22.05 -41.78 -11.68
CA GLY A 400 -22.00 -41.36 -10.28
C GLY A 400 -22.57 -39.96 -10.14
N ASN A 401 -23.40 -39.74 -9.13
CA ASN A 401 -23.82 -38.41 -8.69
C ASN A 401 -23.00 -38.04 -7.45
N LEU A 402 -22.36 -36.88 -7.44
CA LEU A 402 -21.41 -36.47 -6.40
C LEU A 402 -22.05 -35.69 -5.24
N HIS A 403 -23.30 -35.23 -5.40
CA HIS A 403 -23.84 -34.18 -4.54
C HIS A 403 -24.75 -34.63 -3.39
N GLU A 404 -25.17 -35.89 -3.30
CA GLU A 404 -26.04 -36.37 -2.21
C GLU A 404 -25.75 -37.82 -1.82
N LEU A 405 -25.37 -37.99 -0.55
CA LEU A 405 -25.15 -39.26 0.14
C LEU A 405 -26.47 -39.81 0.69
N GLU A 406 -27.41 -40.21 -0.17
CA GLU A 406 -28.53 -41.08 0.22
C GLU A 406 -29.28 -41.65 -1.00
N ILE A 407 -29.50 -42.96 -1.04
CA ILE A 407 -30.42 -43.62 -1.98
C ILE A 407 -31.17 -44.71 -1.22
N GLU A 408 -32.36 -44.38 -0.71
CA GLU A 408 -33.23 -45.34 -0.04
C GLU A 408 -34.03 -46.25 -1.01
N SER A 409 -34.51 -47.36 -0.46
CA SER A 409 -35.20 -48.46 -1.16
C SER A 409 -36.73 -48.26 -1.22
N GLN A 410 -37.49 -49.01 -2.03
CA GLN A 410 -38.14 -50.25 -1.54
C GLN A 410 -38.90 -51.06 -2.63
N HIS A 411 -38.95 -52.39 -2.42
CA HIS A 411 -39.94 -53.43 -2.81
C HIS A 411 -40.58 -53.51 -4.23
N ALA A 412 -41.04 -54.67 -4.73
CA ALA A 412 -40.67 -56.10 -4.65
C ALA A 412 -41.67 -56.92 -5.50
N ALA A 413 -41.23 -58.00 -6.19
CA ALA A 413 -41.90 -59.33 -6.28
C ALA A 413 -41.56 -60.16 -7.54
N ARG A 414 -41.38 -61.45 -7.27
CA ARG A 414 -41.28 -62.66 -8.11
C ARG A 414 -42.06 -62.69 -9.44
N LEU A 415 -41.55 -63.49 -10.40
CA LEU A 415 -42.30 -64.62 -10.98
C LEU A 415 -41.35 -65.74 -11.50
N THR A 416 -41.90 -66.93 -11.72
CA THR A 416 -41.20 -68.23 -11.83
C THR A 416 -41.58 -69.04 -13.08
N SER A 417 -40.61 -69.68 -13.73
CA SER A 417 -40.73 -70.93 -14.54
C SER A 417 -39.29 -71.39 -14.93
N GLN A 418 -38.86 -72.63 -14.67
CA GLN A 418 -39.07 -73.89 -15.43
C GLN A 418 -38.45 -73.85 -16.85
N ASP A 419 -37.63 -74.80 -17.33
CA ASP A 419 -37.22 -76.15 -16.87
C ASP A 419 -35.81 -76.57 -17.42
N GLY A 420 -35.26 -77.70 -16.96
CA GLY A 420 -34.68 -78.69 -17.92
C GLY A 420 -33.15 -78.93 -18.04
N HIS A 421 -32.64 -79.92 -17.28
CA HIS A 421 -31.71 -80.99 -17.69
C HIS A 421 -30.36 -80.76 -18.46
N THR A 422 -29.25 -80.91 -17.69
CA THR A 422 -28.12 -81.89 -17.87
C THR A 422 -27.41 -82.16 -19.23
N SER A 423 -26.07 -81.95 -19.21
CA SER A 423 -24.97 -82.87 -19.67
C SER A 423 -24.29 -82.76 -21.07
N SER A 424 -23.05 -82.24 -21.05
CA SER A 424 -21.79 -82.71 -21.71
C SER A 424 -21.55 -82.78 -23.25
N LYS A 425 -20.30 -82.43 -23.62
CA LYS A 425 -19.44 -82.85 -24.77
C LYS A 425 -19.42 -82.06 -26.11
N HIS A 426 -18.24 -81.45 -26.34
CA HIS A 426 -17.49 -81.01 -27.56
C HIS A 426 -17.77 -81.69 -28.94
N PRO A 427 -17.13 -81.23 -30.07
CA PRO A 427 -17.15 -79.93 -30.77
C PRO A 427 -17.38 -80.20 -32.31
N PRO A 428 -16.68 -79.57 -33.30
CA PRO A 428 -16.51 -78.16 -33.73
C PRO A 428 -17.53 -77.86 -34.90
N PRO A 429 -17.26 -77.28 -36.11
CA PRO A 429 -16.19 -76.39 -36.64
C PRO A 429 -16.61 -75.17 -37.54
N ARG A 430 -15.70 -74.18 -37.58
CA ARG A 430 -15.28 -73.29 -38.72
C ARG A 430 -16.28 -72.40 -39.48
N GLY A 431 -16.02 -71.09 -39.36
CA GLY A 431 -16.41 -70.00 -40.27
C GLY A 431 -15.65 -68.70 -39.92
N ASP A 432 -14.44 -68.54 -40.46
CA ASP A 432 -13.62 -67.31 -40.44
C ASP A 432 -14.12 -66.32 -41.53
N PRO A 433 -13.62 -65.07 -41.65
CA PRO A 433 -12.82 -64.29 -40.69
C PRO A 433 -13.30 -62.83 -40.48
N ASP A 434 -13.10 -62.25 -39.31
CA ASP A 434 -12.58 -60.86 -39.19
C ASP A 434 -12.24 -60.44 -37.75
N SER A 435 -11.36 -59.45 -37.61
CA SER A 435 -10.89 -58.78 -36.38
C SER A 435 -9.89 -59.50 -35.45
N ARG A 436 -8.60 -59.17 -35.63
CA ARG A 436 -7.66 -58.87 -34.54
C ARG A 436 -7.33 -57.35 -34.58
N PRO A 437 -6.49 -56.80 -33.69
CA PRO A 437 -6.86 -56.49 -32.31
C PRO A 437 -6.64 -54.99 -32.00
N TRP A 438 -7.60 -54.35 -31.36
CA TRP A 438 -7.46 -52.99 -30.82
C TRP A 438 -7.95 -53.03 -29.37
N GLY A 439 -7.25 -52.53 -28.35
CA GLY A 439 -6.12 -51.60 -28.37
C GLY A 439 -6.51 -50.37 -27.56
N ALA A 440 -5.84 -50.15 -26.42
CA ALA A 440 -6.07 -49.07 -25.46
C ALA A 440 -7.48 -49.00 -24.82
N VAL A 441 -7.55 -49.34 -23.52
CA VAL A 441 -8.65 -48.91 -22.65
C VAL A 441 -8.61 -47.38 -22.55
N ARG A 442 -9.62 -46.69 -23.11
CA ARG A 442 -9.71 -45.23 -22.99
C ARG A 442 -10.26 -44.84 -21.61
N VAL A 443 -9.65 -43.80 -21.04
CA VAL A 443 -10.08 -43.13 -19.79
C VAL A 443 -11.52 -42.62 -19.95
N PRO A 444 -12.42 -42.77 -18.95
CA PRO A 444 -13.83 -42.42 -19.10
C PRO A 444 -14.07 -40.91 -19.18
N LYS A 445 -15.02 -40.49 -20.01
CA LYS A 445 -15.59 -39.13 -19.97
C LYS A 445 -16.61 -39.04 -18.83
N VAL A 446 -16.21 -38.44 -17.71
CA VAL A 446 -17.15 -37.95 -16.69
C VAL A 446 -17.70 -36.60 -17.17
N CYS A 447 -19.01 -36.40 -17.08
CA CYS A 447 -19.63 -35.09 -17.27
C CYS A 447 -19.55 -34.32 -15.95
N LEU A 448 -18.51 -33.49 -15.79
CA LEU A 448 -18.38 -32.54 -14.67
C LEU A 448 -18.94 -31.17 -15.05
N ASP A 449 -19.44 -30.43 -14.06
CA ASP A 449 -19.87 -29.04 -14.22
C ASP A 449 -18.62 -28.13 -14.23
N PRO A 450 -18.49 -27.12 -15.12
CA PRO A 450 -17.23 -26.37 -15.29
C PRO A 450 -16.77 -25.55 -14.08
N LYS A 451 -17.60 -25.39 -13.04
CA LYS A 451 -17.26 -24.63 -11.83
C LYS A 451 -16.40 -25.42 -10.84
N ASP A 452 -16.45 -26.75 -10.86
CA ASP A 452 -15.71 -27.61 -9.91
C ASP A 452 -14.27 -27.89 -10.37
N LEU A 453 -13.82 -27.24 -11.46
CA LEU A 453 -12.52 -27.49 -12.10
C LEU A 453 -11.44 -26.43 -11.79
N LEU A 454 -11.73 -25.47 -10.90
CA LEU A 454 -10.89 -24.28 -10.68
C LEU A 454 -10.04 -24.29 -9.39
N ASP A 455 -10.23 -25.26 -8.50
CA ASP A 455 -9.47 -25.39 -7.24
C ASP A 455 -8.59 -26.66 -7.21
N LEU A 456 -7.68 -26.79 -8.18
CA LEU A 456 -6.60 -27.78 -8.16
C LEU A 456 -5.24 -27.11 -8.44
N PRO A 457 -4.28 -27.12 -7.51
CA PRO A 457 -2.94 -26.62 -7.76
C PRO A 457 -2.19 -27.49 -8.78
N GLU A 458 -1.36 -26.87 -9.63
CA GLU A 458 -0.82 -27.50 -10.85
C GLU A 458 0.25 -28.62 -10.74
N PRO A 459 0.93 -28.95 -9.62
CA PRO A 459 2.06 -29.89 -9.68
C PRO A 459 1.68 -31.39 -9.72
N LEU A 460 0.39 -31.76 -9.74
CA LEU A 460 -0.05 -33.17 -9.69
C LEU A 460 -0.09 -33.89 -11.05
N ALA A 461 -0.14 -33.17 -12.18
CA ALA A 461 -0.24 -33.79 -13.51
C ALA A 461 1.02 -34.59 -13.92
N ALA A 462 2.20 -34.19 -13.42
CA ALA A 462 3.49 -34.77 -13.81
C ALA A 462 3.81 -36.15 -13.18
N LEU A 463 3.04 -36.60 -12.18
CA LEU A 463 3.30 -37.85 -11.44
C LEU A 463 2.39 -39.03 -11.82
N LEU A 464 1.53 -38.89 -12.83
CA LEU A 464 0.58 -39.93 -13.27
C LEU A 464 1.05 -40.77 -14.46
N LEU A 465 2.28 -40.57 -14.94
CA LEU A 465 2.90 -41.34 -16.03
C LEU A 465 4.15 -42.08 -15.54
N GLU A 466 3.98 -43.09 -14.66
CA GLU A 466 4.77 -44.33 -14.64
C GLU A 466 4.35 -45.28 -13.48
N SER A 467 3.90 -46.50 -13.83
CA SER A 467 3.90 -47.75 -13.04
C SER A 467 3.06 -48.81 -13.77
N PRO A 468 3.19 -50.13 -13.49
CA PRO A 468 4.00 -50.81 -12.46
C PRO A 468 5.03 -51.81 -13.10
N ASP A 469 5.77 -52.73 -12.45
CA ASP A 469 5.55 -53.51 -11.20
C ASP A 469 6.93 -54.06 -10.65
N PRO A 470 7.05 -54.98 -9.64
CA PRO A 470 7.94 -54.73 -8.50
C PRO A 470 9.01 -55.84 -8.22
N LEU A 471 9.58 -55.78 -7.00
CA LEU A 471 10.56 -56.68 -6.34
C LEU A 471 12.05 -56.33 -6.55
N VAL A 472 12.72 -55.97 -5.44
CA VAL A 472 13.91 -56.65 -4.86
C VAL A 472 14.37 -55.88 -3.59
N ASP A 473 14.84 -56.64 -2.59
CA ASP A 473 15.60 -56.24 -1.39
C ASP A 473 15.01 -55.25 -0.36
N LEU A 474 13.96 -55.72 0.33
CA LEU A 474 13.79 -55.48 1.77
C LEU A 474 14.73 -56.40 2.59
N ALA A 475 16.03 -56.16 2.51
CA ALA A 475 17.01 -56.84 3.35
C ALA A 475 18.29 -56.01 3.50
N ASN A 476 18.33 -55.07 4.47
CA ASN A 476 19.46 -54.87 5.39
C ASN A 476 19.22 -53.71 6.38
N LEU A 477 19.70 -53.92 7.61
CA LEU A 477 19.95 -52.91 8.66
C LEU A 477 18.73 -52.22 9.28
N ALA A 478 17.89 -53.02 9.95
CA ALA A 478 17.34 -52.62 11.24
C ALA A 478 18.24 -53.17 12.37
N THR A 479 19.04 -52.31 13.02
CA THR A 479 19.61 -52.56 14.36
C THR A 479 20.24 -51.27 14.92
N MET A 480 20.14 -51.10 16.25
CA MET A 480 20.65 -50.00 17.10
C MET A 480 19.62 -48.90 17.49
N ASP A 481 18.49 -49.31 18.06
CA ASP A 481 17.96 -48.56 19.20
C ASP A 481 18.86 -48.84 20.42
N ASN A 482 19.35 -47.79 21.06
CA ASN A 482 19.86 -47.85 22.43
C ASN A 482 19.62 -46.50 23.11
N LEU A 483 18.77 -46.52 24.13
CA LEU A 483 18.41 -45.36 24.94
C LEU A 483 19.58 -44.89 25.79
N GLY A 484 19.97 -43.62 25.64
CA GLY A 484 20.84 -42.91 26.57
C GLY A 484 20.06 -41.75 27.21
N ILE A 485 19.75 -41.85 28.50
CA ILE A 485 19.06 -40.80 29.25
C ILE A 485 20.10 -39.72 29.64
N PRO A 486 19.89 -38.43 29.32
CA PRO A 486 20.74 -37.36 29.86
C PRO A 486 20.60 -37.26 31.38
N GLY A 487 21.72 -37.22 32.09
CA GLY A 487 21.74 -37.03 33.54
C GLY A 487 21.24 -35.64 33.97
N PRO A 488 20.78 -35.48 35.23
CA PRO A 488 20.26 -34.20 35.71
C PRO A 488 21.32 -33.10 35.72
N GLN A 489 20.92 -31.90 35.30
CA GLN A 489 21.74 -30.70 35.32
C GLN A 489 22.04 -30.28 36.78
N GLY A 490 23.31 -29.94 37.06
CA GLY A 490 23.73 -29.47 38.39
C GLY A 490 23.12 -28.11 38.76
N PRO A 491 22.99 -27.80 40.06
CA PRO A 491 22.41 -26.53 40.52
C PRO A 491 23.27 -25.32 40.09
N PRO A 492 22.65 -24.16 39.77
CA PRO A 492 23.39 -22.94 39.47
C PRO A 492 24.29 -22.48 40.63
N GLY A 493 25.43 -21.90 40.29
CA GLY A 493 26.32 -21.25 41.27
C GLY A 493 25.69 -19.99 41.87
N LEU A 494 26.09 -19.65 43.09
CA LEU A 494 25.63 -18.44 43.78
C LEU A 494 26.12 -17.17 43.05
N PRO A 495 25.27 -16.15 42.87
CA PRO A 495 25.71 -14.83 42.39
C PRO A 495 26.77 -14.21 43.29
N GLY A 496 27.70 -13.46 42.69
CA GLY A 496 28.66 -12.63 43.43
C GLY A 496 27.98 -11.43 44.08
N ALA A 497 28.60 -10.86 45.12
CA ALA A 497 28.08 -9.67 45.79
C ALA A 497 28.26 -8.42 44.92
N ASP A 498 27.23 -7.58 44.87
CA ASP A 498 27.24 -6.33 44.11
C ASP A 498 28.22 -5.30 44.70
N GLY A 499 28.82 -4.50 43.81
CA GLY A 499 29.65 -3.36 44.19
C GLY A 499 28.80 -2.19 44.65
N SER A 500 29.35 -1.33 45.52
CA SER A 500 28.69 -0.11 45.96
C SER A 500 28.78 0.99 44.89
N ASP A 501 27.63 1.52 44.48
CA ASP A 501 27.54 2.66 43.57
C ASP A 501 28.13 3.95 44.19
N GLY A 502 28.77 4.76 43.35
CA GLY A 502 29.32 6.06 43.73
C GLY A 502 28.24 7.17 43.76
N GLU A 503 28.44 8.18 44.62
CA GLU A 503 27.47 9.27 44.77
C GLU A 503 27.27 10.10 43.48
N ALA A 504 26.02 10.43 43.19
CA ALA A 504 25.65 11.25 42.04
C ALA A 504 25.98 12.73 42.28
N GLY A 505 26.53 13.40 41.26
CA GLY A 505 26.82 14.83 41.30
C GLY A 505 25.55 15.71 41.30
N PRO A 506 25.61 16.93 41.85
CA PRO A 506 24.44 17.81 41.98
C PRO A 506 23.96 18.38 40.63
N SER A 507 22.64 18.46 40.48
CA SER A 507 21.98 19.02 39.29
C SER A 507 22.29 20.50 39.05
N GLY A 508 22.42 20.88 37.77
CA GLY A 508 22.62 22.27 37.36
C GLY A 508 21.38 23.16 37.59
N PRO A 509 21.57 24.49 37.72
CA PRO A 509 20.48 25.43 37.98
C PRO A 509 19.54 25.61 36.77
N PRO A 510 18.23 25.89 36.99
CA PRO A 510 17.27 26.14 35.90
C PRO A 510 17.62 27.36 35.04
N GLY A 511 17.28 27.29 33.75
CA GLY A 511 17.42 28.41 32.81
C GLY A 511 16.43 29.55 33.07
N PRO A 512 16.75 30.80 32.64
CA PRO A 512 15.91 31.96 32.89
C PRO A 512 14.60 31.93 32.07
N PRO A 513 13.47 32.48 32.60
CA PRO A 513 12.21 32.54 31.88
C PRO A 513 12.26 33.39 30.60
N GLY A 514 11.49 32.97 29.59
CA GLY A 514 11.30 33.74 28.35
C GLY A 514 10.48 35.02 28.55
N PRO A 515 10.62 36.02 27.64
CA PRO A 515 9.94 37.30 27.77
C PRO A 515 8.42 37.20 27.55
N PRO A 516 7.60 38.07 28.20
CA PRO A 516 6.14 38.03 28.06
C PRO A 516 5.67 38.48 26.67
N GLY A 517 4.66 37.79 26.11
CA GLY A 517 3.98 38.22 24.89
C GLY A 517 3.08 39.45 25.12
N GLU A 518 3.10 40.40 24.19
CA GLU A 518 2.27 41.59 24.24
C GLU A 518 0.81 41.29 23.89
N VAL A 519 -0.13 41.72 24.73
CA VAL A 519 -1.58 41.67 24.47
C VAL A 519 -2.08 42.99 23.90
N MET A 520 -2.33 43.02 22.59
CA MET A 520 -2.83 44.22 21.91
C MET A 520 -4.37 44.31 22.01
N PHE A 521 -4.87 45.26 22.82
CA PHE A 521 -6.29 45.60 22.87
C PHE A 521 -6.63 46.65 21.80
N GLU A 522 -7.23 46.25 20.68
CA GLU A 522 -7.88 47.20 19.77
C GLU A 522 -9.39 47.32 20.02
N LYS A 523 -9.83 48.54 20.36
CA LYS A 523 -11.26 48.89 20.42
C LYS A 523 -11.77 49.29 19.03
N GLY A 524 -12.29 48.31 18.28
CA GLY A 524 -12.87 48.51 16.95
C GLY A 524 -14.40 48.31 16.90
N LYS A 525 -15.14 49.41 16.74
CA LYS A 525 -16.60 49.55 16.53
C LYS A 525 -17.34 48.32 15.96
N GLY A 526 -18.39 47.88 16.66
CA GLY A 526 -19.18 46.71 16.26
C GLY A 526 -20.08 46.93 15.03
N TYR A 527 -20.14 45.89 14.21
CA TYR A 527 -21.33 45.50 13.44
C TYR A 527 -21.72 44.10 13.91
N GLY A 528 -23.00 43.90 14.22
CA GLY A 528 -23.49 42.61 14.69
C GLY A 528 -23.80 41.69 13.52
N GLU A 529 -22.85 40.83 13.15
CA GLU A 529 -23.17 39.55 12.52
C GLU A 529 -23.06 38.46 13.57
N VAL A 530 -24.15 37.70 13.75
CA VAL A 530 -24.12 36.49 14.58
C VAL A 530 -23.34 35.46 13.80
N MET A 531 -22.04 35.39 14.06
CA MET A 531 -21.17 34.34 13.56
C MET A 531 -21.62 33.04 14.22
N VAL A 532 -22.51 32.31 13.54
CA VAL A 532 -22.97 30.99 13.95
C VAL A 532 -21.75 30.08 13.92
N LYS A 533 -21.12 29.90 15.09
CA LYS A 533 -20.03 28.94 15.25
C LYS A 533 -20.54 27.59 14.78
N SER A 534 -19.83 26.98 13.84
CA SER A 534 -20.06 25.58 13.50
C SER A 534 -20.04 24.76 14.79
N PRO A 535 -20.97 23.81 14.98
CA PRO A 535 -20.96 22.97 16.15
C PRO A 535 -19.63 22.20 16.18
N MET A 536 -18.88 22.36 17.26
CA MET A 536 -17.64 21.62 17.52
C MET A 536 -17.86 20.70 18.70
N SER A 537 -17.16 19.57 18.68
CA SER A 537 -17.18 18.57 19.74
C SER A 537 -15.96 17.68 19.52
N ALA A 538 -14.89 17.90 20.29
CA ALA A 538 -13.69 17.08 20.20
C ALA A 538 -13.04 16.87 21.57
N PHE A 539 -12.35 15.75 21.71
CA PHE A 539 -11.49 15.48 22.86
C PHE A 539 -10.28 14.64 22.45
N THR A 540 -9.22 14.78 23.24
CA THR A 540 -8.04 13.90 23.28
C THR A 540 -7.59 13.84 24.73
N ALA A 541 -7.47 12.62 25.24
CA ALA A 541 -6.99 12.34 26.59
C ALA A 541 -5.96 11.20 26.54
N SER A 542 -5.02 11.22 27.49
CA SER A 542 -4.02 10.17 27.69
C SER A 542 -4.13 9.56 29.07
N LEU A 543 -3.62 8.33 29.21
CA LEU A 543 -3.62 7.56 30.44
C LEU A 543 -2.28 7.75 31.16
N ALA A 544 -2.30 8.16 32.42
CA ALA A 544 -1.08 8.28 33.24
C ALA A 544 -0.62 6.94 33.83
N THR A 545 -1.56 6.05 34.18
CA THR A 545 -1.29 4.85 34.99
C THR A 545 -1.33 3.55 34.18
N PRO A 546 -0.35 2.64 34.34
CA PRO A 546 -0.39 1.33 33.70
C PRO A 546 -1.43 0.42 34.38
N TYR A 547 -1.90 -0.59 33.66
CA TYR A 547 -2.82 -1.63 34.12
C TYR A 547 -4.14 -1.07 34.71
N PRO A 548 -4.94 -0.32 33.92
CA PRO A 548 -6.25 0.15 34.35
C PRO A 548 -7.19 -1.03 34.65
N ALA A 549 -8.21 -0.80 35.48
CA ALA A 549 -9.12 -1.86 35.92
C ALA A 549 -9.95 -2.45 34.76
N SER A 550 -10.01 -3.77 34.67
CA SER A 550 -10.89 -4.47 33.73
C SER A 550 -12.37 -4.32 34.13
N GLY A 551 -13.28 -4.67 33.21
CA GLY A 551 -14.72 -4.65 33.46
C GLY A 551 -15.34 -3.25 33.63
N THR A 552 -14.53 -2.19 33.54
CA THR A 552 -14.94 -0.78 33.69
C THR A 552 -14.31 0.10 32.60
N PRO A 553 -14.87 1.29 32.30
CA PRO A 553 -14.26 2.22 31.35
C PRO A 553 -12.85 2.66 31.78
N ILE A 554 -11.92 2.69 30.82
CA ILE A 554 -10.55 3.19 31.01
C ILE A 554 -10.62 4.71 31.18
N LYS A 555 -10.13 5.21 32.32
CA LYS A 555 -10.07 6.63 32.64
C LYS A 555 -8.80 7.24 32.07
N PHE A 556 -8.90 7.94 30.94
CA PHE A 556 -7.80 8.73 30.41
C PHE A 556 -7.82 10.08 31.14
N ASP A 557 -7.00 10.18 32.18
CA ASP A 557 -7.00 11.25 33.18
C ASP A 557 -6.23 12.50 32.74
N GLN A 558 -5.28 12.36 31.81
CA GLN A 558 -4.50 13.47 31.28
C GLN A 558 -5.17 14.09 30.04
N ILE A 559 -5.95 15.16 30.24
CA ILE A 559 -6.59 15.90 29.16
C ILE A 559 -5.55 16.67 28.32
N VAL A 560 -5.50 16.38 27.01
CA VAL A 560 -4.74 17.14 26.01
C VAL A 560 -5.64 18.18 25.34
N TYR A 561 -6.87 17.79 25.01
CA TYR A 561 -7.92 18.68 24.49
C TYR A 561 -9.29 18.21 24.97
N ASN A 562 -10.13 19.11 25.45
CA ASN A 562 -11.53 18.83 25.82
C ASN A 562 -12.31 20.16 25.97
N ALA A 563 -12.18 21.08 25.01
CA ALA A 563 -12.65 22.46 25.17
C ALA A 563 -14.17 22.55 25.41
N GLU A 564 -14.93 21.64 24.80
CA GLU A 564 -16.38 21.55 24.96
C GLU A 564 -16.82 20.74 26.20
N ASN A 565 -15.90 20.08 26.90
CA ASN A 565 -16.18 19.22 28.08
C ASN A 565 -17.18 18.09 27.81
N HIS A 566 -17.16 17.54 26.59
CA HIS A 566 -18.01 16.39 26.20
C HIS A 566 -17.38 15.04 26.60
N TYR A 567 -16.09 15.02 26.95
CA TYR A 567 -15.43 13.89 27.59
C TYR A 567 -15.31 14.14 29.10
N ASP A 568 -15.55 13.12 29.91
CA ASP A 568 -15.37 13.16 31.36
C ASP A 568 -14.18 12.27 31.77
N SER A 569 -13.12 12.90 32.28
CA SER A 569 -11.90 12.23 32.77
C SER A 569 -12.13 11.40 34.03
N GLU A 570 -13.13 11.73 34.85
CA GLU A 570 -13.43 11.00 36.09
C GLU A 570 -14.14 9.67 35.82
N THR A 571 -14.86 9.57 34.71
CA THR A 571 -15.57 8.34 34.30
C THR A 571 -14.93 7.61 33.11
N GLY A 572 -14.13 8.31 32.30
CA GLY A 572 -13.54 7.77 31.07
C GLY A 572 -14.45 7.82 29.84
N ILE A 573 -15.59 8.53 29.92
CA ILE A 573 -16.70 8.43 28.96
C ILE A 573 -16.85 9.73 28.15
N PHE A 574 -16.95 9.59 26.82
CA PHE A 574 -17.46 10.65 25.94
C PHE A 574 -18.99 10.59 25.86
N THR A 575 -19.67 11.72 26.02
CA THR A 575 -21.13 11.84 25.89
C THR A 575 -21.49 12.81 24.77
N CYS A 576 -22.18 12.32 23.74
CA CYS A 576 -22.58 13.07 22.57
C CYS A 576 -23.56 14.20 22.92
N GLN A 577 -23.18 15.46 22.70
CA GLN A 577 -24.07 16.62 22.85
C GLN A 577 -24.58 17.18 21.51
N ILE A 578 -23.99 16.75 20.39
CA ILE A 578 -24.35 17.20 19.03
C ILE A 578 -24.54 15.93 18.18
N PRO A 579 -25.76 15.60 17.74
CA PRO A 579 -25.97 14.42 16.90
C PRO A 579 -25.20 14.56 15.58
N GLY A 580 -24.57 13.48 15.13
CA GLY A 580 -23.74 13.50 13.94
C GLY A 580 -22.80 12.32 13.77
N VAL A 581 -21.96 12.43 12.75
CA VAL A 581 -20.92 11.45 12.43
C VAL A 581 -19.64 11.84 13.15
N TYR A 582 -19.15 10.94 14.01
CA TYR A 582 -17.94 11.09 14.80
C TYR A 582 -16.84 10.14 14.33
N TYR A 583 -15.60 10.58 14.39
CA TYR A 583 -14.41 9.71 14.32
C TYR A 583 -13.86 9.49 15.72
N PHE A 584 -13.53 8.26 16.06
CA PHE A 584 -12.81 7.89 17.28
C PHE A 584 -11.54 7.14 16.92
N SER A 585 -10.47 7.37 17.67
CA SER A 585 -9.18 6.68 17.50
C SER A 585 -8.45 6.54 18.82
N TYR A 586 -7.75 5.43 18.99
CA TYR A 586 -6.97 5.14 20.19
C TYR A 586 -5.66 4.42 19.85
N SER A 587 -4.64 4.71 20.65
CA SER A 587 -3.32 4.06 20.60
C SER A 587 -2.98 3.58 22.01
N ILE A 588 -2.68 2.29 22.15
CA ILE A 588 -2.48 1.63 23.44
C ILE A 588 -1.17 0.84 23.37
N HIS A 589 -0.29 1.05 24.35
CA HIS A 589 0.94 0.27 24.48
C HIS A 589 0.71 -1.01 25.29
N VAL A 590 1.43 -2.08 24.91
CA VAL A 590 1.22 -3.44 25.40
C VAL A 590 2.50 -3.95 26.06
N ASN A 591 2.43 -4.28 27.35
CA ASN A 591 3.57 -4.76 28.13
C ASN A 591 3.14 -5.69 29.27
N GLY A 592 4.01 -6.62 29.65
CA GLY A 592 3.83 -7.53 30.80
C GLY A 592 2.85 -8.70 30.56
N ALA A 593 1.74 -8.46 29.85
CA ALA A 593 0.73 -9.46 29.48
C ALA A 593 0.11 -9.12 28.11
N HIS A 594 -0.62 -10.06 27.51
CA HIS A 594 -1.43 -9.80 26.31
C HIS A 594 -2.49 -8.72 26.61
N ALA A 595 -2.89 -7.94 25.60
CA ALA A 595 -3.88 -6.88 25.77
C ALA A 595 -5.13 -7.11 24.92
N LEU A 596 -6.31 -6.92 25.52
CA LEU A 596 -7.60 -6.85 24.82
C LEU A 596 -8.31 -5.55 25.22
N VAL A 597 -8.55 -4.67 24.26
CA VAL A 597 -9.35 -3.45 24.47
C VAL A 597 -10.53 -3.45 23.51
N ALA A 598 -11.69 -3.01 23.97
CA ALA A 598 -12.86 -2.82 23.11
C ALA A 598 -13.40 -1.39 23.21
N LEU A 599 -13.82 -0.85 22.06
CA LEU A 599 -14.56 0.40 21.94
C LEU A 599 -16.05 0.11 22.11
N TYR A 600 -16.68 0.76 23.08
CA TYR A 600 -18.10 0.61 23.39
C TYR A 600 -18.91 1.81 22.89
N LYS A 601 -20.13 1.55 22.42
CA LYS A 601 -21.21 2.54 22.25
C LYS A 601 -22.40 2.10 23.10
N ASN A 602 -22.89 2.94 24.00
CA ASN A 602 -24.06 2.67 24.86
C ASN A 602 -24.01 1.30 25.58
N GLY A 603 -22.84 0.92 26.08
CA GLY A 603 -22.64 -0.37 26.76
C GLY A 603 -22.59 -1.60 25.85
N GLN A 604 -22.59 -1.43 24.52
CA GLN A 604 -22.37 -2.51 23.55
C GLN A 604 -20.98 -2.38 22.90
N PRO A 605 -20.20 -3.48 22.80
CA PRO A 605 -18.90 -3.43 22.13
C PRO A 605 -19.09 -3.31 20.61
N VAL A 606 -18.39 -2.35 20.00
CA VAL A 606 -18.45 -2.03 18.57
C VAL A 606 -17.22 -2.56 17.82
N MET A 607 -16.06 -2.52 18.47
CA MET A 607 -14.78 -2.96 17.92
C MET A 607 -13.92 -3.56 19.04
N PHE A 608 -13.24 -4.67 18.74
CA PHE A 608 -12.23 -5.29 19.60
C PHE A 608 -10.85 -5.11 18.98
N THR A 609 -9.83 -4.92 19.81
CA THR A 609 -8.42 -4.87 19.41
C THR A 609 -7.62 -5.72 20.38
N TYR A 610 -6.92 -6.73 19.86
CA TYR A 610 -6.15 -7.70 20.63
C TYR A 610 -4.70 -7.71 20.15
N ASP A 611 -3.76 -7.89 21.07
CA ASP A 611 -2.33 -7.96 20.78
C ASP A 611 -1.57 -8.89 21.75
N GLU A 612 -0.57 -9.59 21.21
CA GLU A 612 0.17 -10.65 21.90
C GLU A 612 1.52 -10.14 22.41
N TYR A 613 1.60 -9.79 23.70
CA TYR A 613 2.87 -9.43 24.33
C TYR A 613 3.97 -10.50 24.18
N ASN A 614 5.07 -10.09 23.55
CA ASN A 614 6.30 -10.84 23.44
C ASN A 614 7.28 -10.44 24.56
N LYS A 615 7.68 -11.40 25.41
CA LYS A 615 8.47 -11.12 26.61
C LYS A 615 9.75 -10.33 26.31
N GLY A 616 9.83 -9.12 26.86
CA GLY A 616 10.96 -8.19 26.72
C GLY A 616 10.81 -7.15 25.60
N PHE A 617 9.72 -7.18 24.84
CA PHE A 617 9.41 -6.20 23.79
C PHE A 617 8.14 -5.42 24.16
N LEU A 618 8.21 -4.09 24.12
CA LEU A 618 7.05 -3.22 24.22
C LEU A 618 6.37 -3.16 22.86
N ASP A 619 5.08 -3.48 22.79
CA ASP A 619 4.29 -3.40 21.56
C ASP A 619 3.28 -2.24 21.59
N GLN A 620 2.62 -1.97 20.46
CA GLN A 620 1.65 -0.89 20.33
C GLN A 620 0.49 -1.27 19.40
N MET A 621 -0.70 -1.43 19.99
CA MET A 621 -1.95 -1.59 19.25
C MET A 621 -2.63 -0.24 19.00
N SER A 622 -3.44 -0.14 17.96
CA SER A 622 -4.32 1.00 17.72
C SER A 622 -5.62 0.57 17.05
N GLY A 623 -6.70 1.29 17.32
CA GLY A 623 -7.98 1.10 16.65
C GLY A 623 -8.67 2.43 16.37
N SER A 624 -9.59 2.42 15.40
CA SER A 624 -10.35 3.61 15.01
C SER A 624 -11.68 3.23 14.39
N ALA A 625 -12.74 4.00 14.68
CA ALA A 625 -14.07 3.78 14.13
C ALA A 625 -14.77 5.10 13.80
N VAL A 626 -15.57 5.10 12.73
CA VAL A 626 -16.52 6.18 12.43
C VAL A 626 -17.90 5.73 12.89
N LEU A 627 -18.51 6.50 13.81
CA LEU A 627 -19.79 6.18 14.43
C LEU A 627 -20.79 7.31 14.18
N LEU A 628 -22.00 6.96 13.76
CA LEU A 628 -23.15 7.85 13.86
C LEU A 628 -23.63 7.83 15.31
N LEU A 629 -23.69 9.00 15.95
CA LEU A 629 -24.16 9.19 17.32
C LEU A 629 -25.38 10.10 17.35
N ASP A 630 -26.39 9.70 18.12
CA ASP A 630 -27.51 10.54 18.53
C ASP A 630 -27.15 11.32 19.81
N GLU A 631 -27.97 12.30 20.19
CA GLU A 631 -27.78 13.05 21.44
C GLU A 631 -27.85 12.12 22.66
N GLN A 632 -26.95 12.32 23.63
CA GLN A 632 -26.74 11.48 24.82
C GLN A 632 -26.17 10.07 24.57
N ASP A 633 -25.79 9.72 23.33
CA ASP A 633 -24.99 8.51 23.10
C ASP A 633 -23.64 8.58 23.83
N THR A 634 -23.23 7.46 24.43
CA THR A 634 -21.98 7.33 25.19
C THR A 634 -20.97 6.46 24.46
N VAL A 635 -19.70 6.89 24.43
CA VAL A 635 -18.58 6.16 23.82
C VAL A 635 -17.38 6.13 24.75
N TYR A 636 -16.78 4.96 24.93
CA TYR A 636 -15.63 4.75 25.82
C TYR A 636 -14.81 3.51 25.43
N LEU A 637 -13.60 3.38 25.97
CA LEU A 637 -12.79 2.17 25.88
C LEU A 637 -12.87 1.39 27.19
N GLN A 638 -12.86 0.07 27.11
CA GLN A 638 -12.85 -0.82 28.27
C GLN A 638 -12.03 -2.09 27.95
N ILE A 639 -11.35 -2.62 28.96
CA ILE A 639 -10.76 -3.96 28.93
C ILE A 639 -11.86 -4.97 29.30
N PRO A 640 -12.26 -5.90 28.40
CA PRO A 640 -13.39 -6.79 28.64
C PRO A 640 -13.20 -7.78 29.79
N ASP A 641 -11.99 -8.28 29.99
CA ASP A 641 -11.62 -9.33 30.95
C ASP A 641 -10.24 -9.08 31.61
N ASP A 642 -9.93 -9.81 32.68
CA ASP A 642 -8.62 -9.78 33.35
C ASP A 642 -7.57 -10.69 32.69
N GLU A 643 -7.95 -11.54 31.73
CA GLU A 643 -7.02 -12.49 31.10
C GLU A 643 -6.04 -11.77 30.15
N ALA A 644 -6.47 -10.64 29.58
CA ALA A 644 -5.68 -9.81 28.67
C ALA A 644 -5.60 -8.32 29.10
N ASN A 645 -5.17 -8.06 30.34
CA ASN A 645 -4.90 -6.70 30.84
C ASN A 645 -3.41 -6.27 30.69
N GLY A 646 -2.91 -6.29 29.45
CA GLY A 646 -1.55 -5.86 29.09
C GLY A 646 -1.35 -4.36 28.88
N VAL A 647 -2.36 -3.54 29.19
CA VAL A 647 -2.38 -2.10 28.86
C VAL A 647 -1.36 -1.34 29.73
N PHE A 648 -0.35 -0.73 29.11
CA PHE A 648 0.78 -0.14 29.80
C PHE A 648 0.96 1.34 29.48
N ALA A 649 1.05 2.18 30.52
CA ALA A 649 1.37 3.61 30.40
C ALA A 649 2.45 4.02 31.40
N ALA A 650 3.25 5.03 31.05
CA ALA A 650 4.31 5.60 31.87
C ALA A 650 4.62 7.05 31.43
N GLU A 651 5.48 7.76 32.16
CA GLU A 651 5.81 9.17 31.89
C GLU A 651 6.28 9.47 30.46
N ASN A 652 6.90 8.49 29.77
CA ASN A 652 7.35 8.60 28.38
C ASN A 652 6.66 7.57 27.44
N VAL A 653 5.56 6.94 27.87
CA VAL A 653 4.83 5.91 27.13
C VAL A 653 3.33 6.16 27.30
N HIS A 654 2.72 6.86 26.36
CA HIS A 654 1.34 7.35 26.49
C HIS A 654 0.35 6.47 25.72
N CYS A 655 -0.61 5.88 26.43
CA CYS A 655 -1.85 5.42 25.81
C CYS A 655 -2.78 6.62 25.61
N SER A 656 -3.41 6.75 24.44
CA SER A 656 -4.28 7.89 24.11
C SER A 656 -5.62 7.45 23.53
N PHE A 657 -6.65 8.25 23.80
CA PHE A 657 -7.99 8.12 23.24
C PHE A 657 -8.47 9.49 22.77
N SER A 658 -8.94 9.57 21.53
CA SER A 658 -9.43 10.79 20.90
C SER A 658 -10.74 10.54 20.16
N GLY A 659 -11.55 11.57 20.05
CA GLY A 659 -12.69 11.59 19.15
C GLY A 659 -13.14 13.00 18.78
N PHE A 660 -13.68 13.16 17.58
CA PHE A 660 -14.19 14.44 17.09
C PHE A 660 -15.36 14.30 16.13
N LEU A 661 -16.23 15.31 16.11
CA LEU A 661 -17.34 15.46 15.17
C LEU A 661 -16.81 15.75 13.76
N ILE A 662 -17.15 14.92 12.79
CA ILE A 662 -16.89 15.15 11.36
C ILE A 662 -18.00 16.02 10.75
N ALA A 663 -19.26 15.70 11.04
CA ALA A 663 -20.42 16.39 10.51
C ALA A 663 -21.64 16.21 11.43
N SER A 664 -22.28 17.33 11.83
CA SER A 664 -23.57 17.32 12.53
C SER A 664 -24.72 16.94 11.58
N THR A 665 -25.71 16.22 12.08
CA THR A 665 -26.94 15.80 11.36
C THR A 665 -28.16 16.62 11.74
#